data_AF-A0A2A2WAW8-F1
#
_entry.id   AF-A0A2A2WAW8-F1
#
_cell.length_a   1.000
_cell.length_b   1.000
_cell.length_c   1.000
_cell.angle_alpha   90.00
_cell.angle_beta   90.00
_cell.angle_gamma   90.00
#
_symmetry.space_group_name_H-M   'P 1'
#
loop_
_entity.id
_entity.type
_entity.pdbx_description
1 polymer ?
#
loop_
_entity_poly.entity_id
_entity_poly.type
_entity_poly.pdbx_seq_one_letter_code
_entity_poly.pdbx_strand_id
1 'polypeptide(L)'
;MTQSASQLPHEARSDADPLIDALLAEFVSSDASKRKQPPDLSASILAQLAAADHEQPLDADDDADPVIDTLLAEFLPNESKGRSCPPDLTAAILQRLAESADSKRNEFAEDADPVVDALLTEFVPVNPLKRKSPPDLVAPILAQSLVAPTSGAAKQSSPSLPPIKASGGGLSMGRLVSILIAVAACILAVVYLSGPNNLQNKPADQGLIVAENVPDQPSPSGLVESPSSDDPQVAIADPIDNPPVMSDSGTPDLPRGISLDSHNIASNTDPSPVVAPESVSPAPSEGESQAVSLVAAETAATVRDYWQTLGIKPTPDAAPAEIAARLNARLGIKLSEQALRDPQQLRDLLAESSNAEQISKRWLALTTGSGIAVMDRPENAGLVDELSKSVSGKAKLDVTLVSLIDGSNQQSGQWYQAIGRRGSEGIATHLASISINADMRCVRCHDSHIGRSGTQDDYWSFVALVRNVVRRQDNRWVVAAQPATPKPTFYELLDGRQRMAVPKVSKYLLQSTEQMEDFQSWTKTLVGSDVLADSLVDSLWQLVHGRPLKPSPVDAFAPPVDGNLDRLHRQLADDLKANGFDVARTLALIIASPMAHRSVPDVLQGDAMLTSSEQERKEALELVQAFAAAVQTPASSLNQRVEVAMRRVGGRFTPNDQGAVLAQPIDGRPRSPKSLAELDARNSTTSFLQQLSVDFPGDEAALPVSWLRSIDDFDLQVQHLVYLSGRNRVTPEITAAANRLKEESRSRESALSRIWWILRNE
;
A
#
# COMPACT_ATOMS: atom_id res chain seq x y z
N MET A 1 -49.40 43.20 20.73
CA MET A 1 -50.13 43.94 19.68
C MET A 1 -49.12 44.41 18.66
N THR A 2 -49.53 44.45 17.38
CA THR A 2 -48.80 44.67 16.11
C THR A 2 -47.99 43.50 15.52
N GLN A 3 -48.71 42.75 14.66
CA GLN A 3 -48.35 42.17 13.33
C GLN A 3 -47.32 43.01 12.54
N SER A 4 -46.62 42.58 11.49
CA SER A 4 -46.49 41.36 10.67
C SER A 4 -45.29 41.60 9.72
N ALA A 5 -44.51 40.57 9.37
CA ALA A 5 -44.02 40.33 8.00
C ALA A 5 -43.25 38.99 7.96
N SER A 6 -43.85 38.00 7.28
CA SER A 6 -43.24 36.73 6.89
C SER A 6 -42.07 36.95 5.94
N GLN A 7 -40.98 36.21 6.15
CA GLN A 7 -40.03 35.83 5.09
C GLN A 7 -39.95 34.31 5.03
N LEU A 8 -40.21 33.79 3.83
CA LEU A 8 -40.08 32.40 3.40
C LEU A 8 -38.59 32.01 3.28
N PRO A 9 -38.21 30.74 3.48
CA PRO A 9 -36.88 30.27 3.18
C PRO A 9 -36.70 30.05 1.67
N HIS A 10 -35.53 30.46 1.16
CA HIS A 10 -35.07 30.16 -0.19
C HIS A 10 -34.85 28.65 -0.36
N GLU A 11 -35.64 28.05 -1.24
CA GLU A 11 -35.37 26.73 -1.82
C GLU A 11 -34.15 26.83 -2.75
N ALA A 12 -33.09 26.09 -2.43
CA ALA A 12 -32.00 25.82 -3.34
C ALA A 12 -32.49 24.81 -4.38
N ARG A 13 -32.55 25.24 -5.65
CA ARG A 13 -32.82 24.35 -6.79
C ARG A 13 -31.63 23.40 -6.96
N SER A 14 -31.91 22.12 -6.79
CA SER A 14 -31.05 21.01 -7.20
C SER A 14 -31.29 20.75 -8.68
N ASP A 15 -30.31 21.02 -9.53
CA ASP A 15 -30.31 20.65 -10.96
C ASP A 15 -29.98 19.16 -11.13
N ALA A 16 -30.73 18.29 -10.44
CA ALA A 16 -30.72 16.85 -10.65
C ALA A 16 -32.02 16.47 -11.37
N ASP A 17 -31.90 15.71 -12.46
CA ASP A 17 -33.04 15.24 -13.24
C ASP A 17 -33.84 14.22 -12.41
N PRO A 18 -35.06 14.56 -11.95
CA PRO A 18 -35.85 13.69 -11.09
C PRO A 18 -36.27 12.38 -11.77
N LEU A 19 -36.15 12.29 -13.10
CA LEU A 19 -36.36 11.07 -13.85
C LEU A 19 -35.24 10.05 -13.57
N ILE A 20 -33.99 10.51 -13.41
CA ILE A 20 -32.82 9.65 -13.17
C ILE A 20 -32.87 9.08 -11.75
N ASP A 21 -33.23 9.90 -10.76
CA ASP A 21 -33.36 9.44 -9.37
C ASP A 21 -34.52 8.44 -9.20
N ALA A 22 -35.64 8.64 -9.93
CA ALA A 22 -36.74 7.70 -9.95
C ALA A 22 -36.36 6.36 -10.60
N LEU A 23 -35.54 6.39 -11.67
CA LEU A 23 -35.03 5.18 -12.32
C LEU A 23 -34.02 4.43 -11.44
N LEU A 24 -33.12 5.14 -10.74
CA LEU A 24 -32.15 4.51 -9.85
C LEU A 24 -32.82 3.83 -8.65
N ALA A 25 -33.89 4.45 -8.09
CA ALA A 25 -34.67 3.87 -7.00
C ALA A 25 -35.48 2.62 -7.43
N GLU A 26 -35.97 2.56 -8.67
CA GLU A 26 -36.79 1.43 -9.14
C GLU A 26 -35.96 0.24 -9.67
N PHE A 27 -34.73 0.47 -10.18
CA PHE A 27 -33.92 -0.56 -10.84
C PHE A 27 -32.70 -1.03 -10.06
N VAL A 28 -32.26 -0.30 -9.01
CA VAL A 28 -31.13 -0.67 -8.14
C VAL A 28 -31.63 -1.11 -6.77
N SER A 29 -32.53 -2.10 -6.74
CA SER A 29 -32.86 -2.80 -5.48
C SER A 29 -31.72 -3.75 -5.08
N SER A 30 -31.38 -3.77 -3.79
CA SER A 30 -30.45 -4.73 -3.19
C SER A 30 -30.99 -6.17 -3.15
N ASP A 31 -32.30 -6.33 -3.34
CA ASP A 31 -33.00 -7.61 -3.48
C ASP A 31 -33.18 -7.95 -4.97
N ALA A 32 -32.40 -8.94 -5.45
CA ALA A 32 -32.34 -9.34 -6.86
C ALA A 32 -33.68 -9.86 -7.42
N SER A 33 -34.59 -10.32 -6.56
CA SER A 33 -35.89 -10.85 -6.95
C SER A 33 -36.92 -9.78 -7.36
N LYS A 34 -36.63 -8.49 -7.10
CA LYS A 34 -37.55 -7.37 -7.34
C LYS A 34 -37.14 -6.44 -8.49
N ARG A 35 -36.05 -6.74 -9.19
CA ARG A 35 -35.58 -5.92 -10.32
C ARG A 35 -36.45 -6.15 -11.55
N LYS A 36 -37.09 -5.09 -12.05
CA LYS A 36 -37.81 -5.12 -13.34
C LYS A 36 -36.82 -4.96 -14.50
N GLN A 37 -37.18 -5.42 -15.69
CA GLN A 37 -36.42 -5.14 -16.92
C GLN A 37 -36.54 -3.65 -17.29
N PRO A 38 -35.44 -2.99 -17.71
CA PRO A 38 -35.47 -1.58 -18.09
C PRO A 38 -36.27 -1.37 -19.39
N PRO A 39 -36.95 -0.22 -19.54
CA PRO A 39 -37.69 0.09 -20.76
C PRO A 39 -36.76 0.40 -21.93
N ASP A 40 -37.20 0.09 -23.15
CA ASP A 40 -36.49 0.42 -24.38
C ASP A 40 -36.63 1.92 -24.71
N LEU A 41 -35.53 2.66 -24.56
CA LEU A 41 -35.47 4.11 -24.73
C LEU A 41 -35.02 4.55 -26.14
N SER A 42 -34.81 3.60 -27.06
CA SER A 42 -34.34 3.86 -28.42
C SER A 42 -35.22 4.86 -29.18
N ALA A 43 -36.54 4.83 -28.96
CA ALA A 43 -37.48 5.77 -29.58
C ALA A 43 -37.39 7.21 -29.03
N SER A 44 -37.09 7.40 -27.74
CA SER A 44 -36.94 8.75 -27.14
C SER A 44 -35.63 9.41 -27.58
N ILE A 45 -34.56 8.64 -27.72
CA ILE A 45 -33.26 9.13 -28.17
C ILE A 45 -33.34 9.56 -29.65
N LEU A 46 -34.03 8.78 -30.50
CA LEU A 46 -34.26 9.16 -31.89
C LEU A 46 -35.13 10.41 -32.03
N ALA A 47 -36.09 10.63 -31.12
CA ALA A 47 -36.92 11.83 -31.11
C ALA A 47 -36.15 13.08 -30.66
N GLN A 48 -35.21 12.95 -29.71
CA GLN A 48 -34.34 14.07 -29.29
C GLN A 48 -33.31 14.46 -30.34
N LEU A 49 -32.73 13.47 -31.05
CA LEU A 49 -31.79 13.73 -32.14
C LEU A 49 -32.46 14.39 -33.35
N ALA A 50 -33.76 14.19 -33.55
CA ALA A 50 -34.53 14.85 -34.61
C ALA A 50 -34.95 16.29 -34.26
N ALA A 51 -34.80 16.73 -33.00
CA ALA A 51 -35.28 18.03 -32.53
C ALA A 51 -34.18 19.11 -32.42
N ALA A 52 -32.92 18.76 -32.65
CA ALA A 52 -31.78 19.68 -32.52
C ALA A 52 -31.37 20.23 -33.89
N ASP A 53 -32.19 21.12 -34.44
CA ASP A 53 -31.83 21.98 -35.57
C ASP A 53 -32.40 23.38 -35.28
N HIS A 54 -31.68 24.20 -34.50
CA HIS A 54 -31.87 25.65 -34.44
C HIS A 54 -30.60 26.38 -33.97
N GLU A 55 -30.37 27.52 -34.61
CA GLU A 55 -29.12 28.27 -34.81
C GLU A 55 -28.50 28.86 -33.52
N GLN A 56 -27.17 28.79 -33.41
CA GLN A 56 -26.36 29.77 -32.68
C GLN A 56 -25.03 30.06 -33.41
N PRO A 57 -24.54 31.31 -33.36
CA PRO A 57 -23.47 31.82 -34.24
C PRO A 57 -22.08 31.43 -33.72
N LEU A 58 -21.19 31.07 -34.66
CA LEU A 58 -19.77 30.81 -34.43
C LEU A 58 -18.96 32.11 -34.58
N ASP A 59 -18.28 32.51 -33.50
CA ASP A 59 -17.15 33.43 -33.56
C ASP A 59 -15.91 32.67 -34.07
N ALA A 60 -15.18 33.32 -34.97
CA ALA A 60 -14.06 32.79 -35.71
C ALA A 60 -12.73 32.97 -34.94
N ASP A 61 -11.95 31.90 -34.86
CA ASP A 61 -10.49 31.99 -34.82
C ASP A 61 -9.90 30.88 -35.71
N ASP A 62 -8.94 31.32 -36.54
CA ASP A 62 -8.28 30.64 -37.66
C ASP A 62 -7.49 29.39 -37.23
N ASP A 63 -7.79 28.25 -37.86
CA ASP A 63 -6.83 27.20 -38.22
C ASP A 63 -7.49 26.28 -39.26
N ALA A 64 -7.59 26.76 -40.51
CA ALA A 64 -8.16 26.00 -41.63
C ALA A 64 -7.10 25.20 -42.39
N ASP A 65 -7.34 23.89 -42.53
CA ASP A 65 -6.52 22.96 -43.31
C ASP A 65 -6.79 23.15 -44.82
N PRO A 66 -5.81 23.59 -45.63
CA PRO A 66 -6.00 23.92 -47.04
C PRO A 66 -6.41 22.70 -47.90
N VAL A 67 -6.22 21.48 -47.40
CA VAL A 67 -6.63 20.26 -48.11
C VAL A 67 -8.15 20.08 -48.06
N ILE A 68 -8.77 20.44 -46.94
CA ILE A 68 -10.22 20.30 -46.74
C ILE A 68 -10.97 21.35 -47.56
N ASP A 69 -10.46 22.59 -47.61
CA ASP A 69 -11.07 23.66 -48.41
C ASP A 69 -10.95 23.42 -49.92
N THR A 70 -9.85 22.81 -50.37
CA THR A 70 -9.68 22.43 -51.78
C THR A 70 -10.64 21.30 -52.17
N LEU A 71 -10.89 20.36 -51.26
CA LEU A 71 -11.88 19.30 -51.49
C LEU A 71 -13.31 19.85 -51.47
N LEU A 72 -13.65 20.74 -50.54
CA LEU A 72 -15.00 21.32 -50.46
C LEU A 72 -15.32 22.24 -51.66
N ALA A 73 -14.33 22.95 -52.19
CA ALA A 73 -14.49 23.79 -53.38
C ALA A 73 -14.68 22.99 -54.69
N GLU A 74 -14.20 21.74 -54.75
CA GLU A 74 -14.32 20.89 -55.94
C GLU A 74 -15.68 20.15 -56.02
N PHE A 75 -16.37 19.97 -54.88
CA PHE A 75 -17.60 19.18 -54.77
C PHE A 75 -18.91 19.99 -54.69
N LEU A 76 -18.85 21.33 -54.70
CA LEU A 76 -20.03 22.20 -54.71
C LEU A 76 -20.15 22.97 -56.04
N PRO A 77 -21.02 22.54 -56.98
CA PRO A 77 -21.34 23.36 -58.13
C PRO A 77 -22.19 24.57 -57.71
N ASN A 78 -21.74 25.76 -58.10
CA ASN A 78 -22.50 27.00 -58.09
C ASN A 78 -23.70 26.88 -59.04
N GLU A 79 -24.83 26.32 -58.59
CA GLU A 79 -26.18 26.67 -59.07
C GLU A 79 -27.25 25.91 -58.27
N SER A 80 -27.81 26.57 -57.26
CA SER A 80 -28.87 26.06 -56.41
C SER A 80 -30.24 26.64 -56.81
N LYS A 81 -30.83 26.12 -57.91
CA LYS A 81 -32.29 26.19 -58.09
C LYS A 81 -32.83 24.89 -58.68
N GLY A 82 -33.40 24.07 -57.80
CA GLY A 82 -34.40 23.06 -58.16
C GLY A 82 -33.88 21.63 -58.37
N ARG A 83 -33.38 20.98 -57.31
CA ARG A 83 -33.38 19.50 -57.20
C ARG A 83 -33.71 19.09 -55.77
N SER A 84 -34.68 18.19 -55.62
CA SER A 84 -35.29 17.80 -54.35
C SER A 84 -34.71 16.52 -53.72
N CYS A 85 -33.50 16.10 -54.12
CA CYS A 85 -32.69 15.11 -53.41
C CYS A 85 -31.21 15.28 -53.81
N PRO A 86 -30.26 15.18 -52.88
CA PRO A 86 -28.83 15.18 -53.19
C PRO A 86 -28.43 13.89 -53.94
N PRO A 87 -27.41 13.92 -54.81
CA PRO A 87 -26.92 12.73 -55.48
C PRO A 87 -26.20 11.80 -54.48
N ASP A 88 -26.45 10.49 -54.60
CA ASP A 88 -25.71 9.47 -53.88
C ASP A 88 -24.28 9.35 -54.46
N LEU A 89 -23.29 9.83 -53.71
CA LEU A 89 -21.87 9.85 -54.08
C LEU A 89 -21.09 8.62 -53.59
N THR A 90 -21.77 7.66 -52.97
CA THR A 90 -21.13 6.49 -52.34
C THR A 90 -20.32 5.66 -53.34
N ALA A 91 -20.81 5.49 -54.57
CA ALA A 91 -20.11 4.75 -55.61
C ALA A 91 -18.84 5.45 -56.12
N ALA A 92 -18.86 6.78 -56.23
CA ALA A 92 -17.71 7.56 -56.69
C ALA A 92 -16.58 7.59 -55.65
N ILE A 93 -16.94 7.66 -54.36
CA ILE A 93 -15.99 7.60 -53.25
C ILE A 93 -15.35 6.21 -53.15
N LEU A 94 -16.14 5.14 -53.28
CA LEU A 94 -15.62 3.77 -53.26
C LEU A 94 -14.72 3.45 -54.46
N GLN A 95 -15.05 3.99 -55.64
CA GLN A 95 -14.21 3.82 -56.82
C GLN A 95 -12.86 4.56 -56.67
N ARG A 96 -12.84 5.80 -56.15
CA ARG A 96 -11.59 6.53 -55.91
C ARG A 96 -10.75 5.90 -54.79
N LEU A 97 -11.36 5.32 -53.76
CA LEU A 97 -10.64 4.58 -52.72
C LEU A 97 -9.98 3.31 -53.27
N ALA A 98 -10.64 2.62 -54.21
CA ALA A 98 -10.06 1.48 -54.92
C ALA A 98 -8.88 1.89 -55.82
N GLU A 99 -9.01 2.99 -56.58
CA GLU A 99 -7.95 3.52 -57.45
C GLU A 99 -6.75 4.06 -56.64
N SER A 100 -6.99 4.66 -55.48
CA SER A 100 -5.95 5.08 -54.52
C SER A 100 -5.18 3.90 -53.91
N ALA A 101 -5.87 2.79 -53.64
CA ALA A 101 -5.25 1.58 -53.08
C ALA A 101 -4.32 0.90 -54.11
N ASP A 102 -4.68 0.91 -55.40
CA ASP A 102 -3.85 0.35 -56.46
C ASP A 102 -2.67 1.25 -56.84
N SER A 103 -2.83 2.58 -56.77
CA SER A 103 -1.72 3.53 -57.01
C SER A 103 -0.66 3.47 -55.91
N LYS A 104 -1.03 3.25 -54.64
CA LYS A 104 -0.07 3.08 -53.54
C LYS A 104 0.62 1.72 -53.54
N ARG A 105 0.06 0.69 -54.18
CA ARG A 105 0.67 -0.64 -54.22
C ARG A 105 1.87 -0.73 -55.18
N ASN A 106 1.89 0.10 -56.22
CA ASN A 106 2.99 0.13 -57.19
C ASN A 106 4.16 1.05 -56.78
N GLU A 107 3.94 2.00 -55.85
CA GLU A 107 4.98 2.94 -55.41
C GLU A 107 5.90 2.36 -54.31
N PHE A 108 5.49 1.28 -53.63
CA PHE A 108 6.29 0.58 -52.62
C PHE A 108 7.06 -0.65 -53.15
N ALA A 109 7.00 -0.93 -54.45
CA ALA A 109 7.62 -2.13 -55.03
C ALA A 109 9.07 -1.92 -55.51
N GLU A 110 9.57 -0.67 -55.62
CA GLU A 110 10.90 -0.39 -56.19
C GLU A 110 12.01 -0.10 -55.16
N ASP A 111 11.72 -0.09 -53.86
CA ASP A 111 12.72 0.15 -52.78
C ASP A 111 12.59 -0.84 -51.60
N ALA A 112 12.29 -2.11 -51.87
CA ALA A 112 12.24 -3.14 -50.83
C ALA A 112 13.64 -3.70 -50.52
N ASP A 113 14.10 -3.49 -49.28
CA ASP A 113 15.33 -4.10 -48.74
C ASP A 113 15.11 -5.63 -48.60
N PRO A 114 15.89 -6.48 -49.30
CA PRO A 114 15.72 -7.93 -49.28
C PRO A 114 15.94 -8.54 -47.87
N VAL A 115 16.56 -7.80 -46.95
CA VAL A 115 16.72 -8.20 -45.54
C VAL A 115 15.41 -8.07 -44.77
N VAL A 116 14.61 -7.05 -45.06
CA VAL A 116 13.31 -6.80 -44.40
C VAL A 116 12.27 -7.82 -44.87
N ASP A 117 12.28 -8.17 -46.14
CA ASP A 117 11.40 -9.23 -46.66
C ASP A 117 11.81 -10.62 -46.16
N ALA A 118 13.10 -10.90 -46.04
CA ALA A 118 13.57 -12.15 -45.40
C ALA A 118 13.13 -12.24 -43.93
N LEU A 119 13.17 -11.13 -43.18
CA LEU A 119 12.67 -11.05 -41.80
C LEU A 119 11.14 -11.20 -41.72
N LEU A 120 10.38 -10.57 -42.60
CA LEU A 120 8.92 -10.70 -42.57
C LEU A 120 8.45 -12.11 -42.96
N THR A 121 9.17 -12.77 -43.87
CA THR A 121 8.87 -14.15 -44.30
C THR A 121 9.25 -15.19 -43.23
N GLU A 122 10.30 -14.92 -42.43
CA GLU A 122 10.73 -15.84 -41.37
C GLU A 122 9.98 -15.65 -40.04
N PHE A 123 9.41 -14.46 -39.77
CA PHE A 123 8.84 -14.11 -38.46
C PHE A 123 7.32 -13.92 -38.40
N VAL A 124 6.58 -14.10 -39.50
CA VAL A 124 5.10 -14.22 -39.47
C VAL A 124 4.65 -15.62 -39.89
N PRO A 125 4.81 -16.67 -39.05
CA PRO A 125 4.08 -17.91 -39.25
C PRO A 125 2.64 -17.75 -38.71
N VAL A 126 1.67 -18.20 -39.51
CA VAL A 126 0.22 -18.27 -39.19
C VAL A 126 -0.09 -19.23 -38.02
N ASN A 127 0.92 -19.77 -37.32
CA ASN A 127 0.75 -20.77 -36.28
C ASN A 127 1.58 -20.41 -35.00
N PRO A 128 0.92 -20.07 -33.87
CA PRO A 128 1.57 -19.51 -32.68
C PRO A 128 2.45 -20.49 -31.89
N LEU A 129 2.41 -21.79 -32.17
CA LEU A 129 3.15 -22.82 -31.41
C LEU A 129 4.63 -23.03 -31.82
N LYS A 130 5.17 -22.21 -32.75
CA LYS A 130 6.55 -22.37 -33.26
C LYS A 130 7.39 -21.09 -33.23
N ARG A 131 7.18 -20.18 -32.28
CA ARG A 131 8.06 -19.00 -32.13
C ARG A 131 9.42 -19.41 -31.54
N LYS A 132 10.52 -19.15 -32.26
CA LYS A 132 11.88 -19.14 -31.71
C LYS A 132 12.16 -17.75 -31.12
N SER A 133 12.90 -17.68 -30.01
CA SER A 133 13.22 -16.42 -29.33
C SER A 133 14.00 -15.45 -30.22
N PRO A 134 13.75 -14.13 -30.14
CA PRO A 134 14.43 -13.13 -30.97
C PRO A 134 15.90 -12.95 -30.56
N PRO A 135 16.78 -12.49 -31.49
CA PRO A 135 18.18 -12.21 -31.17
C PRO A 135 18.31 -11.01 -30.23
N ASP A 136 19.33 -11.05 -29.38
CA ASP A 136 19.68 -9.97 -28.46
C ASP A 136 20.17 -8.72 -29.23
N LEU A 137 19.34 -7.67 -29.24
CA LEU A 137 19.62 -6.39 -29.90
C LEU A 137 20.27 -5.36 -28.97
N VAL A 138 20.59 -5.71 -27.72
CA VAL A 138 21.21 -4.79 -26.75
C VAL A 138 22.57 -4.31 -27.25
N ALA A 139 23.37 -5.20 -27.85
CA ALA A 139 24.69 -4.85 -28.38
C ALA A 139 24.65 -3.84 -29.56
N PRO A 140 23.82 -4.01 -30.60
CA PRO A 140 23.75 -3.04 -31.70
C PRO A 140 23.13 -1.69 -31.29
N ILE A 141 22.18 -1.66 -30.35
CA ILE A 141 21.60 -0.40 -29.83
C ILE A 141 22.63 0.39 -29.02
N LEU A 142 23.42 -0.29 -28.18
CA LEU A 142 24.51 0.35 -27.43
C LEU A 142 25.64 0.86 -28.36
N ALA A 143 25.84 0.22 -29.52
CA ALA A 143 26.81 0.66 -30.51
C ALA A 143 26.37 1.92 -31.28
N GLN A 144 25.07 2.12 -31.49
CA GLN A 144 24.52 3.31 -32.16
C GLN A 144 24.47 4.56 -31.26
N SER A 145 24.43 4.38 -29.93
CA SER A 145 24.43 5.47 -28.94
C SER A 145 25.79 6.17 -28.77
N LEU A 146 26.87 5.69 -29.40
CA LEU A 146 28.22 6.26 -29.33
C LEU A 146 28.55 7.08 -30.60
N VAL A 147 27.67 7.98 -31.00
CA VAL A 147 27.98 8.99 -32.03
C VAL A 147 28.07 10.36 -31.35
N ALA A 148 29.29 10.79 -31.06
CA ALA A 148 29.59 12.15 -30.59
C ALA A 148 29.70 13.12 -31.80
N PRO A 149 29.33 14.41 -31.64
CA PRO A 149 29.42 15.37 -32.73
C PRO A 149 30.89 15.77 -32.99
N THR A 150 31.20 15.88 -34.27
CA THR A 150 32.49 16.26 -34.84
C THR A 150 32.79 17.74 -34.61
N SER A 151 33.99 18.05 -34.11
CA SER A 151 34.64 19.36 -34.27
C SER A 151 36.17 19.25 -34.23
N GLY A 152 36.80 19.50 -35.38
CA GLY A 152 37.98 20.36 -35.53
C GLY A 152 39.29 20.06 -34.80
N ALA A 153 40.14 19.26 -35.45
CA ALA A 153 41.60 19.44 -35.64
C ALA A 153 42.52 19.97 -34.50
N ALA A 154 43.42 19.09 -34.01
CA ALA A 154 44.87 19.34 -34.03
C ALA A 154 45.66 18.02 -33.82
N LYS A 155 46.61 17.76 -34.73
CA LYS A 155 47.61 16.68 -34.66
C LYS A 155 48.48 16.82 -33.42
N GLN A 156 48.70 15.73 -32.67
CA GLN A 156 50.02 15.40 -32.13
C GLN A 156 50.13 13.92 -31.75
N SER A 157 51.34 13.42 -31.91
CA SER A 157 51.83 12.06 -32.06
C SER A 157 51.77 11.17 -30.80
N SER A 158 51.57 9.87 -31.03
CA SER A 158 51.69 8.76 -30.08
C SER A 158 53.06 8.66 -29.39
N PRO A 159 53.12 7.95 -28.25
CA PRO A 159 53.90 6.71 -28.27
C PRO A 159 53.13 5.49 -27.72
N SER A 160 53.42 4.36 -28.34
CA SER A 160 52.95 3.00 -28.09
C SER A 160 53.23 2.48 -26.67
N LEU A 161 52.20 1.91 -26.04
CA LEU A 161 52.29 1.09 -24.82
C LEU A 161 52.10 -0.42 -25.14
N PRO A 162 52.72 -1.33 -24.37
CA PRO A 162 52.77 -2.76 -24.68
C PRO A 162 51.50 -3.52 -24.24
N PRO A 163 51.28 -4.76 -24.75
CA PRO A 163 50.04 -5.50 -24.53
C PRO A 163 49.91 -6.02 -23.10
N ILE A 164 48.75 -5.77 -22.48
CA ILE A 164 48.37 -6.28 -21.16
C ILE A 164 47.93 -7.75 -21.29
N LYS A 165 48.63 -8.64 -20.58
CA LYS A 165 48.27 -10.05 -20.38
C LYS A 165 47.04 -10.17 -19.48
N ALA A 166 46.10 -11.04 -19.84
CA ALA A 166 45.02 -11.49 -18.98
C ALA A 166 45.58 -12.22 -17.74
N SER A 167 45.32 -11.69 -16.54
CA SER A 167 45.63 -12.38 -15.28
C SER A 167 44.42 -13.18 -14.81
N GLY A 168 44.46 -14.50 -14.99
CA GLY A 168 43.63 -15.43 -14.23
C GLY A 168 44.14 -15.47 -12.79
N GLY A 169 43.38 -14.90 -11.85
CA GLY A 169 43.70 -14.91 -10.42
C GLY A 169 43.41 -16.26 -9.77
N GLY A 170 44.32 -17.21 -9.91
CA GLY A 170 44.36 -18.40 -9.07
C GLY A 170 44.70 -18.03 -7.62
N LEU A 171 43.86 -18.44 -6.68
CA LEU A 171 44.13 -18.32 -5.25
C LEU A 171 45.41 -19.09 -4.89
N SER A 172 46.46 -18.36 -4.51
CA SER A 172 47.70 -18.93 -4.01
C SER A 172 47.43 -19.84 -2.80
N MET A 173 47.98 -21.06 -2.85
CA MET A 173 47.88 -22.09 -1.81
C MET A 173 48.26 -21.56 -0.41
N GLY A 174 49.13 -20.56 -0.34
CA GLY A 174 49.51 -19.91 0.93
C GLY A 174 48.37 -19.13 1.62
N ARG A 175 47.42 -18.57 0.86
CA ARG A 175 46.23 -17.91 1.43
C ARG A 175 45.22 -18.92 1.94
N LEU A 176 45.06 -20.07 1.28
CA LEU A 176 44.20 -21.15 1.75
C LEU A 176 44.73 -21.78 3.05
N VAL A 177 46.06 -21.97 3.15
CA VAL A 177 46.69 -22.48 4.37
C VAL A 177 46.55 -21.48 5.54
N SER A 178 46.68 -20.18 5.28
CA SER A 178 46.51 -19.16 6.34
C SER A 178 45.07 -19.09 6.86
N ILE A 179 44.07 -19.27 6.00
CA ILE A 179 42.65 -19.33 6.40
C ILE A 179 42.37 -20.60 7.22
N LEU A 180 42.92 -21.75 6.83
CA LEU A 180 42.74 -23.00 7.57
C LEU A 180 43.39 -22.95 8.97
N ILE A 181 44.57 -22.31 9.10
CA ILE A 181 45.21 -22.11 10.41
C ILE A 181 44.38 -21.18 11.30
N ALA A 182 43.82 -20.10 10.75
CA ALA A 182 42.98 -19.18 11.51
C ALA A 182 41.68 -19.84 12.02
N VAL A 183 41.05 -20.68 11.19
CA VAL A 183 39.85 -21.44 11.59
C VAL A 183 40.17 -22.48 12.66
N ALA A 184 41.30 -23.20 12.53
CA ALA A 184 41.73 -24.17 13.54
C ALA A 184 42.03 -23.51 14.90
N ALA A 185 42.64 -22.32 14.89
CA ALA A 185 42.90 -21.55 16.12
C ALA A 185 41.60 -21.08 16.80
N CYS A 186 40.59 -20.68 16.03
CA CYS A 186 39.29 -20.29 16.58
C CYS A 186 38.55 -21.47 17.22
N ILE A 187 38.62 -22.65 16.61
CA ILE A 187 37.98 -23.87 17.15
C ILE A 187 38.68 -24.30 18.45
N LEU A 188 40.02 -24.21 18.52
CA LEU A 188 40.78 -24.48 19.75
C LEU A 188 40.44 -23.51 20.89
N ALA A 189 40.22 -22.23 20.59
CA ALA A 189 39.83 -21.23 21.59
C ALA A 189 38.42 -21.50 22.16
N VAL A 190 37.46 -21.90 21.32
CA VAL A 190 36.10 -22.22 21.75
C VAL A 190 36.06 -23.51 22.59
N VAL A 191 36.87 -24.51 22.25
CA VAL A 191 36.97 -25.75 23.06
C VAL A 191 37.68 -25.50 24.39
N TYR A 192 38.70 -24.63 24.43
CA TYR A 192 39.40 -24.28 25.66
C TYR A 192 38.55 -23.43 26.62
N LEU A 193 37.70 -22.54 26.09
CA LEU A 193 36.77 -21.73 26.89
C LEU A 193 35.53 -22.51 27.38
N SER A 194 35.28 -23.70 26.84
CA SER A 194 34.10 -24.53 27.17
C SER A 194 34.42 -25.72 28.08
N GLY A 195 35.59 -25.76 28.71
CA GLY A 195 35.98 -26.82 29.64
C GLY A 195 35.25 -26.76 31.01
N PRO A 196 34.84 -27.90 31.60
CA PRO A 196 34.01 -27.93 32.80
C PRO A 196 34.85 -27.97 34.09
N ASN A 197 34.58 -27.05 35.02
CA ASN A 197 34.62 -27.19 36.51
C ASN A 197 35.14 -25.93 37.23
N ASN A 198 34.23 -25.33 38.03
CA ASN A 198 34.38 -24.72 39.37
C ASN A 198 33.47 -23.47 39.46
N LEU A 199 32.32 -23.56 40.12
CA LEU A 199 32.06 -23.51 41.57
C LEU A 199 32.03 -22.08 42.14
N GLN A 200 30.93 -21.85 42.88
CA GLN A 200 30.74 -20.92 43.99
C GLN A 200 30.61 -19.43 43.65
N ASN A 201 29.36 -18.95 43.65
CA ASN A 201 29.01 -17.89 44.59
C ASN A 201 27.54 -17.98 45.03
N LYS A 202 27.41 -18.11 46.35
CA LYS A 202 26.19 -18.16 47.16
C LYS A 202 25.82 -16.71 47.53
N PRO A 203 24.56 -16.26 47.44
CA PRO A 203 24.12 -15.14 48.25
C PRO A 203 23.52 -15.65 49.56
N ALA A 204 23.83 -14.92 50.61
CA ALA A 204 23.46 -15.18 51.98
C ALA A 204 21.98 -14.88 52.26
N ASP A 205 21.40 -15.71 53.12
CA ASP A 205 20.26 -15.38 53.97
C ASP A 205 20.63 -14.28 54.97
N GLN A 206 19.76 -13.29 55.08
CA GLN A 206 19.41 -12.43 56.23
C GLN A 206 18.17 -11.66 55.72
N GLY A 207 16.93 -11.84 56.20
CA GLY A 207 16.45 -12.15 57.53
C GLY A 207 15.55 -11.00 57.96
N LEU A 208 14.23 -11.11 57.77
CA LEU A 208 13.28 -10.41 58.64
C LEU A 208 11.98 -11.22 58.78
N ILE A 209 11.79 -11.69 60.00
CA ILE A 209 10.60 -12.27 60.58
C ILE A 209 9.68 -11.12 61.01
N VAL A 210 8.39 -11.15 60.65
CA VAL A 210 7.28 -10.87 61.59
C VAL A 210 6.06 -11.72 61.19
N ALA A 211 5.50 -12.36 62.22
CA ALA A 211 4.41 -13.32 62.31
C ALA A 211 3.03 -12.74 61.90
N GLU A 212 2.15 -13.53 61.30
CA GLU A 212 1.02 -14.24 61.96
C GLU A 212 -0.29 -13.43 61.98
N ASN A 213 -1.27 -13.87 61.18
CA ASN A 213 -2.60 -14.27 61.67
C ASN A 213 -3.51 -14.68 60.50
N VAL A 214 -3.82 -15.98 60.47
CA VAL A 214 -5.03 -16.53 59.86
C VAL A 214 -6.15 -16.34 60.87
N PRO A 215 -7.36 -15.94 60.42
CA PRO A 215 -8.50 -16.79 60.74
C PRO A 215 -9.45 -16.99 59.54
N ASP A 216 -9.77 -18.26 59.33
CA ASP A 216 -11.10 -18.85 59.04
C ASP A 216 -12.14 -18.09 58.19
N GLN A 217 -12.52 -18.77 57.10
CA GLN A 217 -13.86 -19.00 56.52
C GLN A 217 -15.10 -18.31 57.16
N PRO A 218 -16.16 -17.97 56.38
CA PRO A 218 -16.87 -18.96 55.56
C PRO A 218 -17.48 -18.48 54.22
N SER A 219 -17.81 -19.47 53.39
CA SER A 219 -18.71 -19.39 52.24
C SER A 219 -20.07 -18.77 52.58
N PRO A 220 -20.77 -18.26 51.56
CA PRO A 220 -22.15 -18.72 51.40
C PRO A 220 -22.48 -19.17 49.97
N SER A 221 -23.21 -20.27 49.94
CA SER A 221 -24.01 -20.80 48.85
C SER A 221 -25.09 -19.82 48.38
N GLY A 222 -25.41 -19.89 47.09
CA GLY A 222 -26.63 -19.39 46.45
C GLY A 222 -26.51 -19.69 44.95
N LEU A 223 -27.01 -20.80 44.40
CA LEU A 223 -28.41 -21.13 44.13
C LEU A 223 -29.19 -19.95 43.55
N VAL A 224 -29.11 -19.80 42.23
CA VAL A 224 -30.10 -19.17 41.33
C VAL A 224 -30.01 -20.00 40.04
N GLU A 225 -30.78 -21.06 39.87
CA GLU A 225 -32.19 -21.10 39.42
C GLU A 225 -32.36 -20.47 38.03
N SER A 226 -32.17 -21.31 37.01
CA SER A 226 -32.62 -21.09 35.64
C SER A 226 -34.15 -21.18 35.56
N PRO A 227 -34.82 -20.28 34.85
CA PRO A 227 -36.11 -20.58 34.22
C PRO A 227 -35.93 -20.81 32.72
N SER A 228 -36.20 -22.05 32.33
CA SER A 228 -36.67 -22.44 31.00
C SER A 228 -38.05 -21.84 30.69
N SER A 229 -38.29 -21.54 29.42
CA SER A 229 -39.60 -21.47 28.69
C SER A 229 -39.47 -20.40 27.61
N ASP A 230 -39.87 -20.53 26.34
CA ASP A 230 -40.50 -21.59 25.56
C ASP A 230 -40.23 -21.24 24.08
N ASP A 231 -39.72 -22.20 23.31
CA ASP A 231 -39.73 -22.17 21.85
C ASP A 231 -41.08 -22.67 21.33
N PRO A 232 -41.79 -21.96 20.44
CA PRO A 232 -42.82 -22.58 19.62
C PRO A 232 -42.18 -23.18 18.35
N GLN A 233 -42.26 -24.50 18.28
CA GLN A 233 -42.08 -25.31 17.07
C GLN A 233 -42.91 -24.77 15.89
N VAL A 234 -42.28 -24.59 14.72
CA VAL A 234 -42.97 -24.61 13.43
C VAL A 234 -42.44 -25.78 12.61
N ALA A 235 -43.38 -26.58 12.14
CA ALA A 235 -43.19 -27.86 11.51
C ALA A 235 -42.65 -27.77 10.07
N ILE A 236 -41.95 -28.84 9.73
CA ILE A 236 -41.38 -29.26 8.45
C ILE A 236 -42.44 -29.37 7.35
N ALA A 237 -42.10 -28.95 6.13
CA ALA A 237 -42.68 -29.49 4.90
C ALA A 237 -41.67 -29.39 3.72
N ASP A 238 -41.01 -30.49 3.41
CA ASP A 238 -40.59 -30.91 2.07
C ASP A 238 -41.60 -32.00 1.61
N PRO A 239 -41.85 -32.28 0.31
CA PRO A 239 -40.84 -32.45 -0.75
C PRO A 239 -41.26 -32.03 -2.19
N ILE A 240 -40.33 -32.09 -3.17
CA ILE A 240 -40.42 -32.91 -4.41
C ILE A 240 -39.23 -32.61 -5.35
N ASP A 241 -38.54 -33.69 -5.72
CA ASP A 241 -37.53 -33.84 -6.79
C ASP A 241 -38.09 -33.62 -8.21
N ASN A 242 -37.25 -33.07 -9.10
CA ASN A 242 -37.14 -33.47 -10.52
C ASN A 242 -35.85 -32.90 -11.16
N PRO A 243 -35.02 -33.72 -11.84
CA PRO A 243 -33.90 -33.28 -12.70
C PRO A 243 -34.25 -33.47 -14.20
N PRO A 244 -33.30 -33.31 -15.14
CA PRO A 244 -32.57 -32.10 -15.56
C PRO A 244 -32.85 -31.75 -17.04
N VAL A 245 -32.55 -30.52 -17.49
CA VAL A 245 -32.47 -30.18 -18.92
C VAL A 245 -31.15 -29.46 -19.21
N MET A 246 -30.36 -30.07 -20.10
CA MET A 246 -29.15 -29.51 -20.70
C MET A 246 -29.50 -28.36 -21.65
N SER A 247 -28.68 -27.32 -21.67
CA SER A 247 -28.32 -26.58 -22.89
C SER A 247 -26.97 -25.90 -22.73
N ASP A 248 -26.30 -25.81 -23.86
CA ASP A 248 -24.87 -25.78 -24.09
C ASP A 248 -24.36 -24.35 -24.39
N SER A 249 -23.05 -24.19 -24.26
CA SER A 249 -22.19 -23.21 -24.93
C SER A 249 -22.48 -21.69 -24.82
N GLY A 250 -21.64 -21.00 -24.06
CA GLY A 250 -21.42 -19.55 -24.14
C GLY A 250 -20.07 -19.17 -23.55
N THR A 251 -19.20 -18.61 -24.37
CA THR A 251 -17.83 -18.13 -24.10
C THR A 251 -17.69 -17.28 -22.82
N PRO A 252 -16.56 -17.35 -22.09
CA PRO A 252 -16.37 -16.53 -20.90
C PRO A 252 -16.01 -15.10 -21.30
N ASP A 253 -17.01 -14.21 -21.25
CA ASP A 253 -16.75 -12.77 -21.17
C ASP A 253 -16.08 -12.46 -19.83
N LEU A 254 -14.88 -11.92 -19.90
CA LEU A 254 -14.13 -11.42 -18.74
C LEU A 254 -14.94 -10.29 -18.08
N PRO A 255 -15.11 -10.28 -16.75
CA PRO A 255 -15.82 -9.21 -16.07
C PRO A 255 -14.98 -7.92 -16.13
N ARG A 256 -15.51 -6.90 -16.82
CA ARG A 256 -15.02 -5.52 -16.71
C ARG A 256 -15.24 -5.06 -15.27
N GLY A 257 -14.16 -4.64 -14.61
CA GLY A 257 -14.23 -4.02 -13.28
C GLY A 257 -15.11 -2.77 -13.30
N ILE A 258 -15.84 -2.57 -12.21
CA ILE A 258 -16.66 -1.38 -11.99
C ILE A 258 -15.71 -0.19 -11.82
N SER A 259 -15.78 0.79 -12.73
CA SER A 259 -15.13 2.09 -12.56
C SER A 259 -15.79 2.81 -11.39
N LEU A 260 -15.03 3.07 -10.33
CA LEU A 260 -15.47 3.99 -9.28
C LEU A 260 -15.18 5.41 -9.76
N ASP A 261 -16.12 5.97 -10.54
CA ASP A 261 -16.11 7.39 -10.88
C ASP A 261 -16.42 8.18 -9.60
N SER A 262 -15.40 8.83 -9.05
CA SER A 262 -15.57 9.76 -7.93
C SER A 262 -15.70 11.18 -8.48
N HIS A 263 -16.80 11.82 -8.10
CA HIS A 263 -17.25 13.18 -8.42
C HIS A 263 -16.13 14.19 -8.73
N ASN A 264 -16.19 14.75 -9.95
CA ASN A 264 -15.58 16.04 -10.27
C ASN A 264 -16.25 17.11 -9.40
N ILE A 265 -15.49 17.71 -8.48
CA ILE A 265 -15.83 19.03 -7.96
C ILE A 265 -15.62 19.99 -9.13
N ALA A 266 -16.73 20.50 -9.66
CA ALA A 266 -16.74 21.54 -10.67
C ALA A 266 -15.95 22.75 -10.18
N SER A 267 -14.85 23.07 -10.87
CA SER A 267 -14.24 24.39 -10.80
C SER A 267 -15.15 25.35 -11.55
N ASN A 268 -16.06 26.02 -10.84
CA ASN A 268 -16.78 27.16 -11.39
C ASN A 268 -15.79 28.32 -11.53
N THR A 269 -15.28 28.52 -12.74
CA THR A 269 -14.66 29.78 -13.15
C THR A 269 -15.52 30.32 -14.28
N ASP A 270 -16.37 31.30 -13.97
CA ASP A 270 -16.96 32.17 -14.99
C ASP A 270 -16.62 33.62 -14.61
N PRO A 271 -16.22 34.46 -15.58
CA PRO A 271 -15.53 35.72 -15.31
C PRO A 271 -16.54 36.84 -15.04
N SER A 272 -16.39 37.51 -13.90
CA SER A 272 -17.01 38.82 -13.66
C SER A 272 -15.94 39.92 -13.61
N PRO A 273 -16.29 41.15 -14.01
CA PRO A 273 -15.35 42.09 -14.63
C PRO A 273 -14.48 42.83 -13.61
N VAL A 274 -13.26 43.10 -14.09
CA VAL A 274 -12.24 44.07 -13.63
C VAL A 274 -12.73 45.04 -12.53
N VAL A 275 -12.30 44.77 -11.29
CA VAL A 275 -12.20 45.78 -10.23
C VAL A 275 -10.73 45.84 -9.77
N ALA A 276 -10.25 47.07 -9.59
CA ALA A 276 -8.87 47.47 -9.31
C ALA A 276 -8.30 46.86 -8.00
N PRO A 277 -6.96 46.91 -7.78
CA PRO A 277 -6.26 45.97 -6.92
C PRO A 277 -6.60 46.21 -5.45
N GLU A 278 -7.31 45.26 -4.86
CA GLU A 278 -7.48 45.20 -3.42
C GLU A 278 -6.17 44.69 -2.80
N SER A 279 -5.73 45.45 -1.81
CA SER A 279 -4.53 45.29 -0.99
C SER A 279 -4.15 43.82 -0.72
N VAL A 280 -2.90 43.50 -1.02
CA VAL A 280 -2.19 42.30 -0.56
C VAL A 280 -2.48 42.07 0.92
N SER A 281 -3.31 41.06 1.21
CA SER A 281 -3.48 40.57 2.57
C SER A 281 -2.10 40.23 3.14
N PRO A 282 -1.72 40.77 4.30
CA PRO A 282 -0.47 40.39 4.94
C PRO A 282 -0.50 38.88 5.24
N ALA A 283 0.66 38.25 5.13
CA ALA A 283 0.87 36.85 5.51
C ALA A 283 0.19 36.54 6.86
N PRO A 284 -0.40 35.34 7.05
CA PRO A 284 -1.04 34.98 8.30
C PRO A 284 -0.04 35.18 9.43
N SER A 285 -0.32 36.15 10.28
CA SER A 285 0.29 36.29 11.59
C SER A 285 0.27 34.92 12.26
N GLU A 286 1.39 34.51 12.87
CA GLU A 286 1.52 33.30 13.71
C GLU A 286 0.23 33.10 14.51
N GLY A 287 -0.66 32.28 13.97
CA GLY A 287 -2.02 32.17 14.45
C GLY A 287 -1.97 31.56 15.84
N GLU A 288 -2.74 32.12 16.75
CA GLU A 288 -2.99 31.52 18.05
C GLU A 288 -3.39 30.05 17.80
N SER A 289 -2.47 29.12 18.12
CA SER A 289 -2.69 27.69 17.91
C SER A 289 -3.96 27.30 18.65
N GLN A 290 -4.91 26.72 17.92
CA GLN A 290 -6.13 26.22 18.54
C GLN A 290 -5.77 25.23 19.65
N ALA A 291 -6.46 25.34 20.79
CA ALA A 291 -6.22 24.47 21.93
C ALA A 291 -6.35 23.00 21.50
N VAL A 292 -5.38 22.15 21.88
CA VAL A 292 -5.35 20.72 21.51
C VAL A 292 -6.67 20.03 21.87
N SER A 293 -7.26 20.40 23.02
CA SER A 293 -8.53 19.84 23.49
C SER A 293 -9.73 20.13 22.56
N LEU A 294 -9.74 21.28 21.88
CA LEU A 294 -10.79 21.64 20.92
C LEU A 294 -10.68 20.76 19.66
N VAL A 295 -9.48 20.70 19.08
CA VAL A 295 -9.21 19.89 17.89
C VAL A 295 -9.44 18.40 18.18
N ALA A 296 -9.11 17.92 19.38
CA ALA A 296 -9.41 16.55 19.81
C ALA A 296 -10.93 16.28 19.85
N ALA A 297 -11.74 17.23 20.30
CA ALA A 297 -13.20 17.11 20.33
C ALA A 297 -13.80 17.08 18.91
N GLU A 298 -13.29 17.89 17.99
CA GLU A 298 -13.68 17.89 16.58
C GLU A 298 -13.30 16.58 15.89
N THR A 299 -12.07 16.11 16.11
CA THR A 299 -11.57 14.80 15.65
C THR A 299 -12.50 13.68 16.13
N ALA A 300 -12.90 13.71 17.41
CA ALA A 300 -13.82 12.74 18.00
C ALA A 300 -15.25 12.83 17.45
N ALA A 301 -15.69 14.00 16.96
CA ALA A 301 -16.96 14.13 16.25
C ALA A 301 -16.88 13.48 14.87
N THR A 302 -15.85 13.79 14.06
CA THR A 302 -15.64 13.20 12.73
C THR A 302 -15.58 11.66 12.79
N VAL A 303 -14.90 11.10 13.80
CA VAL A 303 -14.83 9.64 14.02
C VAL A 303 -16.22 9.03 14.30
N ARG A 304 -17.07 9.71 15.08
CA ARG A 304 -18.43 9.23 15.37
C ARG A 304 -19.31 9.28 14.13
N ASP A 305 -19.20 10.35 13.34
CA ASP A 305 -19.92 10.51 12.08
C ASP A 305 -19.52 9.41 11.07
N TYR A 306 -18.23 9.05 11.03
CA TYR A 306 -17.72 7.93 10.23
C TYR A 306 -18.41 6.61 10.59
N TRP A 307 -18.39 6.23 11.87
CA TRP A 307 -19.05 4.98 12.31
C TRP A 307 -20.56 5.01 12.08
N GLN A 308 -21.20 6.15 12.30
CA GLN A 308 -22.63 6.33 12.04
C GLN A 308 -22.98 6.17 10.56
N THR A 309 -22.17 6.74 9.66
CA THR A 309 -22.37 6.66 8.21
C THR A 309 -22.26 5.21 7.71
N LEU A 310 -21.35 4.42 8.29
CA LEU A 310 -21.20 3.01 7.98
C LEU A 310 -22.22 2.10 8.69
N GLY A 311 -23.06 2.63 9.58
CA GLY A 311 -23.96 1.82 10.40
C GLY A 311 -23.23 0.89 11.37
N ILE A 312 -21.97 1.19 11.70
CA ILE A 312 -21.11 0.37 12.55
C ILE A 312 -21.30 0.77 14.01
N LYS A 313 -21.55 -0.22 14.86
CA LYS A 313 -21.53 -0.04 16.31
C LYS A 313 -20.13 -0.39 16.84
N PRO A 314 -19.35 0.58 17.34
CA PRO A 314 -18.03 0.31 17.88
C PRO A 314 -18.09 -0.54 19.15
N THR A 315 -17.00 -1.26 19.44
CA THR A 315 -16.82 -1.93 20.72
C THR A 315 -16.78 -0.89 21.85
N PRO A 316 -17.09 -1.28 23.10
CA PRO A 316 -16.98 -0.36 24.23
C PRO A 316 -15.54 0.14 24.41
N ASP A 317 -15.39 1.21 25.17
CA ASP A 317 -14.09 1.71 25.58
C ASP A 317 -13.38 0.62 26.40
N ALA A 318 -12.12 0.36 26.05
CA ALA A 318 -11.23 -0.47 26.85
C ALA A 318 -10.96 0.19 28.20
N ALA A 319 -10.59 -0.62 29.19
CA ALA A 319 -10.15 -0.07 30.47
C ALA A 319 -8.90 0.82 30.27
N PRO A 320 -8.75 1.95 31.00
CA PRO A 320 -7.60 2.84 30.84
C PRO A 320 -6.24 2.14 30.95
N ALA A 321 -6.12 1.15 31.84
CA ALA A 321 -4.93 0.33 31.99
C ALA A 321 -4.61 -0.51 30.74
N GLU A 322 -5.64 -1.04 30.05
CA GLU A 322 -5.48 -1.78 28.80
C GLU A 322 -5.02 -0.84 27.66
N ILE A 323 -5.65 0.33 27.56
CA ILE A 323 -5.28 1.36 26.57
C ILE A 323 -3.82 1.78 26.79
N ALA A 324 -3.44 2.10 28.02
CA ALA A 324 -2.08 2.46 28.38
C ALA A 324 -1.09 1.33 28.05
N ALA A 325 -1.39 0.08 28.42
CA ALA A 325 -0.51 -1.06 28.13
C ALA A 325 -0.29 -1.25 26.61
N ARG A 326 -1.36 -1.14 25.82
CA ARG A 326 -1.31 -1.25 24.35
C ARG A 326 -0.47 -0.13 23.74
N LEU A 327 -0.70 1.12 24.14
CA LEU A 327 0.08 2.27 23.65
C LEU A 327 1.53 2.21 24.11
N ASN A 328 1.81 1.78 25.34
CA ASN A 328 3.17 1.57 25.86
C ASN A 328 3.93 0.55 25.01
N ALA A 329 3.27 -0.55 24.60
CA ALA A 329 3.89 -1.55 23.72
C ALA A 329 4.20 -0.99 22.32
N ARG A 330 3.36 -0.10 21.78
CA ARG A 330 3.53 0.52 20.47
C ARG A 330 4.58 1.64 20.46
N LEU A 331 4.52 2.53 21.45
CA LEU A 331 5.35 3.74 21.54
C LEU A 331 6.65 3.52 22.33
N GLY A 332 6.75 2.46 23.12
CA GLY A 332 7.94 2.19 23.96
C GLY A 332 8.07 3.09 25.19
N ILE A 333 6.99 3.77 25.60
CA ILE A 333 6.97 4.72 26.71
C ILE A 333 6.08 4.21 27.85
N LYS A 334 6.05 4.92 28.98
CA LYS A 334 5.13 4.67 30.09
C LYS A 334 4.09 5.78 30.17
N LEU A 335 2.90 5.53 29.68
CA LEU A 335 1.74 6.41 29.81
C LEU A 335 1.01 6.17 31.13
N SER A 336 0.62 7.25 31.81
CA SER A 336 -0.29 7.22 32.96
C SER A 336 -1.74 7.27 32.48
N GLU A 337 -2.65 6.69 33.27
CA GLU A 337 -4.09 6.75 32.95
C GLU A 337 -4.65 8.18 32.97
N GLN A 338 -4.02 9.09 33.72
CA GLN A 338 -4.39 10.51 33.76
C GLN A 338 -4.03 11.22 32.46
N ALA A 339 -2.86 10.94 31.88
CA ALA A 339 -2.44 11.54 30.61
C ALA A 339 -3.41 11.22 29.47
N LEU A 340 -4.04 10.03 29.47
CA LEU A 340 -5.01 9.64 28.45
C LEU A 340 -6.31 10.48 28.46
N ARG A 341 -6.58 11.24 29.52
CA ARG A 341 -7.81 12.06 29.66
C ARG A 341 -7.62 13.52 29.25
N ASP A 342 -6.38 13.98 29.16
CA ASP A 342 -6.05 15.36 28.84
C ASP A 342 -5.07 15.40 27.66
N PRO A 343 -5.56 15.71 26.44
CA PRO A 343 -4.73 15.77 25.24
C PRO A 343 -3.52 16.71 25.36
N GLN A 344 -3.61 17.78 26.16
CA GLN A 344 -2.50 18.70 26.35
C GLN A 344 -1.42 18.06 27.22
N GLN A 345 -1.79 17.47 28.37
CA GLN A 345 -0.84 16.72 29.20
C GLN A 345 -0.22 15.55 28.46
N LEU A 346 -1.00 14.86 27.61
CA LEU A 346 -0.47 13.80 26.76
C LEU A 346 0.58 14.32 25.79
N ARG A 347 0.31 15.44 25.10
CA ARG A 347 1.27 16.09 24.19
C ARG A 347 2.56 16.44 24.92
N ASP A 348 2.46 17.04 26.10
CA ASP A 348 3.64 17.45 26.87
C ASP A 348 4.46 16.24 27.36
N LEU A 349 3.77 15.16 27.78
CA LEU A 349 4.41 13.89 28.14
C LEU A 349 5.12 13.25 26.95
N LEU A 350 4.49 13.21 25.77
CA LEU A 350 5.08 12.67 24.54
C LEU A 350 6.32 13.47 24.09
N ALA A 351 6.33 14.78 24.34
CA ALA A 351 7.44 15.67 24.01
C ALA A 351 8.63 15.59 24.98
N GLU A 352 8.50 14.92 26.13
CA GLU A 352 9.61 14.71 27.06
C GLU A 352 10.77 14.00 26.36
N SER A 353 12.01 14.42 26.62
CA SER A 353 13.16 13.98 25.81
C SER A 353 13.38 12.46 25.82
N SER A 354 13.14 11.78 26.95
CA SER A 354 13.23 10.31 27.00
C SER A 354 12.10 9.61 26.24
N ASN A 355 10.89 10.18 26.24
CA ASN A 355 9.75 9.62 25.52
C ASN A 355 9.89 9.87 24.02
N ALA A 356 10.32 11.07 23.64
CA ALA A 356 10.64 11.44 22.27
C ALA A 356 11.68 10.50 21.65
N GLU A 357 12.74 10.14 22.38
CA GLU A 357 13.74 9.16 21.90
C GLU A 357 13.11 7.79 21.59
N GLN A 358 12.26 7.27 22.48
CA GLN A 358 11.60 5.97 22.29
C GLN A 358 10.61 6.00 21.12
N ILE A 359 9.82 7.08 21.01
CA ILE A 359 8.89 7.30 19.90
C ILE A 359 9.67 7.37 18.58
N SER A 360 10.78 8.10 18.53
CA SER A 360 11.64 8.18 17.35
C SER A 360 12.19 6.82 16.94
N LYS A 361 12.64 5.98 17.89
CA LYS A 361 13.08 4.61 17.58
C LYS A 361 11.98 3.77 16.97
N ARG A 362 10.76 3.84 17.51
CA ARG A 362 9.61 3.08 17.02
C ARG A 362 9.14 3.56 15.65
N TRP A 363 9.07 4.88 15.47
CA TRP A 363 8.69 5.47 14.19
C TRP A 363 9.74 5.18 13.09
N LEU A 364 11.03 5.24 13.41
CA LEU A 364 12.10 4.81 12.49
C LEU A 364 12.00 3.32 12.17
N ALA A 365 11.79 2.46 13.17
CA ALA A 365 11.63 1.02 12.94
C ALA A 365 10.47 0.75 11.97
N LEU A 366 9.34 1.43 12.17
CA LEU A 366 8.16 1.35 11.31
C LEU A 366 8.43 1.83 9.89
N THR A 367 8.89 3.07 9.73
CA THR A 367 9.06 3.72 8.42
C THR A 367 10.18 3.11 7.58
N THR A 368 11.17 2.50 8.23
CA THR A 368 12.30 1.84 7.55
C THR A 368 12.12 0.34 7.34
N GLY A 369 11.00 -0.25 7.79
CA GLY A 369 10.79 -1.71 7.75
C GLY A 369 11.91 -2.48 8.46
N SER A 370 12.47 -1.88 9.52
CA SER A 370 13.56 -2.46 10.30
C SER A 370 13.07 -2.80 11.69
N GLY A 371 13.50 -3.94 12.23
CA GLY A 371 13.23 -4.28 13.63
C GLY A 371 13.82 -3.25 14.59
N ILE A 372 13.16 -2.99 15.72
CA ILE A 372 13.60 -1.99 16.71
C ILE A 372 15.04 -2.20 17.19
N ALA A 373 15.48 -3.45 17.32
CA ALA A 373 16.85 -3.78 17.73
C ALA A 373 17.93 -3.24 16.78
N VAL A 374 17.56 -2.86 15.55
CA VAL A 374 18.44 -2.17 14.61
C VAL A 374 18.63 -0.71 15.05
N MET A 375 17.56 -0.05 15.52
CA MET A 375 17.59 1.34 15.97
C MET A 375 18.31 1.50 17.31
N ASP A 376 18.38 0.45 18.12
CA ASP A 376 19.15 0.45 19.38
C ASP A 376 20.68 0.35 19.19
N ARG A 377 21.15 0.14 17.96
CA ARG A 377 22.58 0.03 17.70
C ARG A 377 23.27 1.38 17.83
N PRO A 378 24.51 1.43 18.36
CA PRO A 378 25.26 2.68 18.50
C PRO A 378 25.42 3.46 17.19
N GLU A 379 25.50 2.76 16.05
CA GLU A 379 25.61 3.38 14.73
C GLU A 379 24.40 4.25 14.34
N ASN A 380 23.23 4.04 14.96
CA ASN A 380 21.99 4.79 14.67
C ASN A 380 21.64 5.81 15.76
N ALA A 381 22.46 5.94 16.81
CA ALA A 381 22.19 6.84 17.93
C ALA A 381 22.08 8.31 17.47
N GLY A 382 22.90 8.74 16.51
CA GLY A 382 22.84 10.08 15.94
C GLY A 382 21.54 10.35 15.16
N LEU A 383 21.09 9.38 14.37
CA LEU A 383 19.81 9.47 13.66
C LEU A 383 18.62 9.52 14.63
N VAL A 384 18.65 8.71 15.70
CA VAL A 384 17.61 8.72 16.74
C VAL A 384 17.59 10.05 17.49
N ASP A 385 18.76 10.56 17.90
CA ASP A 385 18.87 11.87 18.56
C ASP A 385 18.28 12.99 17.69
N GLU A 386 18.61 13.00 16.40
CA GLU A 386 18.12 14.01 15.47
C GLU A 386 16.59 14.02 15.33
N LEU A 387 15.98 12.84 15.19
CA LEU A 387 14.52 12.74 15.15
C LEU A 387 13.86 13.00 16.51
N SER A 388 14.53 12.69 17.62
CA SER A 388 14.00 12.96 18.96
C SER A 388 13.84 14.46 19.22
N LYS A 389 14.72 15.30 18.63
CA LYS A 389 14.57 16.76 18.66
C LYS A 389 13.30 17.20 17.93
N SER A 390 12.96 16.54 16.82
CA SER A 390 11.71 16.83 16.10
C SER A 390 10.49 16.39 16.89
N VAL A 391 10.51 15.19 17.47
CA VAL A 391 9.40 14.68 18.30
C VAL A 391 9.17 15.52 19.56
N SER A 392 10.25 16.02 20.18
CA SER A 392 10.16 16.91 21.35
C SER A 392 9.82 18.36 21.02
N GLY A 393 9.57 18.70 19.75
CA GLY A 393 9.25 20.06 19.31
C GLY A 393 10.43 21.04 19.29
N LYS A 394 11.67 20.57 19.48
CA LYS A 394 12.89 21.39 19.40
C LYS A 394 13.35 21.63 17.95
N ALA A 395 12.85 20.84 17.01
CA ALA A 395 13.05 20.98 15.57
C ALA A 395 11.74 20.68 14.84
N LYS A 396 11.59 21.14 13.60
CA LYS A 396 10.43 20.80 12.76
C LYS A 396 10.70 19.50 12.02
N LEU A 397 9.77 18.55 12.10
CA LEU A 397 9.98 17.22 11.50
C LEU A 397 10.12 17.28 9.98
N ASP A 398 9.36 18.14 9.30
CA ASP A 398 9.45 18.30 7.84
C ASP A 398 10.84 18.72 7.38
N VAL A 399 11.43 19.73 8.03
CA VAL A 399 12.78 20.20 7.73
C VAL A 399 13.81 19.11 8.03
N THR A 400 13.71 18.44 9.18
CA THR A 400 14.63 17.35 9.53
C THR A 400 14.53 16.19 8.53
N LEU A 401 13.33 15.73 8.20
CA LEU A 401 13.11 14.63 7.26
C LEU A 401 13.58 14.99 5.85
N VAL A 402 13.27 16.20 5.36
CA VAL A 402 13.75 16.65 4.04
C VAL A 402 15.27 16.73 4.00
N SER A 403 15.92 17.21 5.08
CA SER A 403 17.39 17.22 5.16
C SER A 403 18.01 15.81 5.16
N LEU A 404 17.28 14.81 5.69
CA LEU A 404 17.69 13.41 5.60
C LEU A 404 17.57 12.89 4.15
N ILE A 405 16.47 13.22 3.47
CA ILE A 405 16.19 12.84 2.07
C ILE A 405 17.17 13.49 1.09
N ASP A 406 17.39 14.80 1.20
CA ASP A 406 18.22 15.54 0.24
C ASP A 406 19.74 15.30 0.44
N GLY A 407 20.12 14.67 1.55
CA GLY A 407 21.50 14.32 1.88
C GLY A 407 22.30 15.41 2.60
N SER A 408 21.68 16.55 2.93
CA SER A 408 22.32 17.66 3.64
C SER A 408 22.53 17.37 5.12
N ASN A 409 21.77 16.44 5.71
CA ASN A 409 21.94 16.02 7.10
C ASN A 409 23.13 15.06 7.27
N GLN A 410 23.88 15.22 8.36
CA GLN A 410 25.00 14.34 8.69
C GLN A 410 24.57 12.86 8.86
N GLN A 411 23.31 12.62 9.27
CA GLN A 411 22.77 11.28 9.51
C GLN A 411 22.11 10.65 8.26
N SER A 412 22.05 11.36 7.12
CA SER A 412 21.44 10.83 5.89
C SER A 412 21.99 9.47 5.49
N GLY A 413 23.31 9.25 5.63
CA GLY A 413 23.92 7.95 5.31
C GLY A 413 23.40 6.79 6.17
N GLN A 414 23.16 7.02 7.47
CA GLN A 414 22.56 6.02 8.37
C GLN A 414 21.09 5.78 8.02
N TRP A 415 20.36 6.85 7.73
CA TRP A 415 18.97 6.77 7.32
C TRP A 415 18.78 5.97 6.02
N TYR A 416 19.56 6.29 4.98
CA TYR A 416 19.58 5.50 3.74
C TYR A 416 20.07 4.07 3.94
N GLN A 417 20.96 3.82 4.91
CA GLN A 417 21.34 2.45 5.28
C GLN A 417 20.17 1.67 5.90
N ALA A 418 19.29 2.34 6.66
CA ALA A 418 18.11 1.74 7.24
C ALA A 418 17.06 1.38 6.17
N ILE A 419 16.72 2.30 5.26
CA ILE A 419 15.73 2.07 4.18
C ILE A 419 16.31 1.28 2.98
N GLY A 420 17.62 1.27 2.80
CA GLY A 420 18.30 0.73 1.62
C GLY A 420 18.57 -0.77 1.61
N ARG A 421 17.96 -1.54 2.52
CA ARG A 421 18.14 -3.01 2.61
C ARG A 421 17.73 -3.74 1.34
N ARG A 422 16.74 -3.21 0.62
CA ARG A 422 16.15 -3.80 -0.58
C ARG A 422 16.63 -3.17 -1.90
N GLY A 423 17.77 -2.47 -1.86
CA GLY A 423 18.32 -1.80 -3.05
C GLY A 423 17.62 -0.47 -3.35
N SER A 424 17.83 0.05 -4.56
CA SER A 424 17.32 1.38 -4.96
C SER A 424 15.79 1.38 -5.09
N GLU A 425 15.21 0.24 -5.47
CA GLU A 425 13.77 0.00 -5.55
C GLU A 425 13.11 0.07 -4.16
N GLY A 426 13.79 -0.50 -3.16
CA GLY A 426 13.38 -0.38 -1.75
C GLY A 426 13.41 1.06 -1.28
N ILE A 427 14.53 1.76 -1.55
CA ILE A 427 14.68 3.18 -1.21
C ILE A 427 13.56 4.00 -1.83
N ALA A 428 13.30 3.82 -3.13
CA ALA A 428 12.22 4.52 -3.83
C ALA A 428 10.84 4.24 -3.22
N THR A 429 10.53 2.97 -2.92
CA THR A 429 9.26 2.61 -2.26
C THR A 429 9.12 3.29 -0.88
N HIS A 430 10.17 3.27 -0.05
CA HIS A 430 10.15 3.94 1.25
C HIS A 430 10.04 5.46 1.12
N LEU A 431 10.77 6.07 0.18
CA LEU A 431 10.69 7.50 -0.10
C LEU A 431 9.28 7.90 -0.51
N ALA A 432 8.68 7.20 -1.46
CA ALA A 432 7.32 7.51 -1.90
C ALA A 432 6.30 7.37 -0.77
N SER A 433 6.43 6.32 0.05
CA SER A 433 5.56 6.12 1.20
C SER A 433 5.66 7.24 2.24
N ILE A 434 6.86 7.75 2.54
CA ILE A 434 7.11 8.70 3.65
C ILE A 434 7.15 10.18 3.22
N SER A 435 7.26 10.47 1.92
CA SER A 435 7.35 11.85 1.42
C SER A 435 6.11 12.30 0.65
N ILE A 436 5.43 11.39 -0.05
CA ILE A 436 4.30 11.73 -0.93
C ILE A 436 3.08 10.83 -0.69
N ASN A 437 3.08 10.04 0.39
CA ASN A 437 1.99 9.14 0.76
C ASN A 437 1.52 8.20 -0.38
N ALA A 438 2.46 7.72 -1.19
CA ALA A 438 2.16 6.90 -2.36
C ALA A 438 2.53 5.44 -2.12
N ASP A 439 1.52 4.56 -2.13
CA ASP A 439 1.73 3.11 -2.16
C ASP A 439 1.99 2.64 -3.59
N MET A 440 3.27 2.53 -3.95
CA MET A 440 3.67 2.15 -5.29
C MET A 440 3.87 0.63 -5.48
N ARG A 441 3.48 -0.21 -4.50
CA ARG A 441 3.76 -1.65 -4.54
C ARG A 441 3.06 -2.36 -5.71
N CYS A 442 1.83 -1.98 -6.03
CA CYS A 442 1.12 -2.51 -7.20
C CYS A 442 1.76 -2.06 -8.52
N VAL A 443 2.04 -0.74 -8.62
CA VAL A 443 2.57 -0.15 -9.86
C VAL A 443 3.98 -0.53 -10.23
N ARG A 444 4.68 -1.21 -9.34
CA ARG A 444 5.92 -1.89 -9.69
C ARG A 444 5.77 -2.85 -10.87
N CYS A 445 4.64 -3.58 -10.94
CA CYS A 445 4.46 -4.69 -11.87
C CYS A 445 3.42 -4.41 -12.97
N HIS A 446 2.41 -3.58 -12.70
CA HIS A 446 1.33 -3.30 -13.65
C HIS A 446 0.74 -1.91 -13.41
N ASP A 447 0.06 -1.32 -14.39
CA ASP A 447 -0.66 -0.06 -14.15
C ASP A 447 -1.81 -0.27 -13.15
N SER A 448 -2.03 0.68 -12.25
CA SER A 448 -3.09 0.54 -11.26
C SER A 448 -4.46 0.67 -11.92
N HIS A 449 -5.30 -0.34 -11.72
CA HIS A 449 -6.71 -0.30 -12.12
C HIS A 449 -7.64 0.19 -10.98
N ILE A 450 -7.10 0.38 -9.77
CA ILE A 450 -7.88 0.67 -8.57
C ILE A 450 -7.26 1.86 -7.84
N GLY A 451 -7.98 2.97 -7.79
CA GLY A 451 -7.55 4.22 -7.14
C GLY A 451 -6.61 5.08 -7.98
N ARG A 452 -6.25 6.26 -7.46
CA ARG A 452 -5.38 7.28 -8.10
C ARG A 452 -3.88 6.89 -8.17
N SER A 453 -3.56 5.61 -8.17
CA SER A 453 -2.22 5.12 -7.82
C SER A 453 -1.33 4.85 -9.04
N GLY A 454 -1.07 5.89 -9.84
CA GLY A 454 0.01 5.93 -10.83
C GLY A 454 0.05 4.83 -11.89
N THR A 455 1.10 4.86 -12.68
CA THR A 455 1.43 3.88 -13.73
C THR A 455 2.74 3.17 -13.41
N GLN A 456 2.99 2.07 -14.10
CA GLN A 456 4.27 1.39 -14.08
C GLN A 456 5.41 2.33 -14.52
N ASP A 457 5.15 3.22 -15.50
CA ASP A 457 6.11 4.28 -15.89
C ASP A 457 6.42 5.21 -14.72
N ASP A 458 5.42 5.63 -13.93
CA ASP A 458 5.61 6.52 -12.79
C ASP A 458 6.52 5.88 -11.73
N TYR A 459 6.29 4.61 -11.38
CA TYR A 459 7.13 3.89 -10.42
C TYR A 459 8.58 3.79 -10.91
N TRP A 460 8.80 3.28 -12.12
CA TRP A 460 10.15 3.08 -12.62
C TRP A 460 10.87 4.39 -12.93
N SER A 461 10.13 5.44 -13.30
CA SER A 461 10.66 6.80 -13.44
C SER A 461 11.17 7.34 -12.11
N PHE A 462 10.41 7.13 -11.03
CA PHE A 462 10.83 7.52 -9.70
C PHE A 462 12.03 6.71 -9.19
N VAL A 463 12.03 5.38 -9.42
CA VAL A 463 13.20 4.53 -9.15
C VAL A 463 14.43 5.01 -9.92
N ALA A 464 14.28 5.38 -11.20
CA ALA A 464 15.38 5.90 -12.02
C ALA A 464 15.94 7.21 -11.46
N LEU A 465 15.05 8.12 -11.02
CA LEU A 465 15.43 9.37 -10.34
C LEU A 465 16.26 9.10 -9.08
N VAL A 466 15.74 8.26 -8.18
CA VAL A 466 16.41 7.88 -6.93
C VAL A 466 17.75 7.21 -7.21
N ARG A 467 17.82 6.28 -8.16
CA ARG A 467 19.04 5.52 -8.49
C ARG A 467 20.16 6.41 -9.06
N ASN A 468 19.81 7.50 -9.74
CA ASN A 468 20.79 8.43 -10.31
C ASN A 468 21.46 9.29 -9.24
N VAL A 469 20.81 9.49 -8.09
CA VAL A 469 21.26 10.39 -7.02
C VAL A 469 21.75 9.62 -5.79
N VAL A 470 20.98 8.63 -5.35
CA VAL A 470 21.28 7.79 -4.19
C VAL A 470 22.08 6.57 -4.63
N ARG A 471 23.36 6.53 -4.25
CA ARG A 471 24.30 5.50 -4.69
C ARG A 471 25.06 4.88 -3.54
N ARG A 472 25.59 3.69 -3.79
CA ARG A 472 26.45 2.99 -2.84
C ARG A 472 27.90 3.41 -3.07
N GLN A 473 28.53 4.01 -2.07
CA GLN A 473 29.94 4.40 -2.04
C GLN A 473 30.58 3.83 -0.76
N ASP A 474 31.69 3.12 -0.90
CA ASP A 474 32.39 2.48 0.23
C ASP A 474 31.47 1.64 1.14
N ASN A 475 30.60 0.86 0.50
CA ASN A 475 29.58 0.02 1.14
C ASN A 475 28.50 0.79 1.93
N ARG A 476 28.41 2.12 1.82
CA ARG A 476 27.38 2.97 2.43
C ARG A 476 26.53 3.65 1.37
N TRP A 477 25.28 3.95 1.69
CA TRP A 477 24.45 4.78 0.83
C TRP A 477 24.76 6.26 1.04
N VAL A 478 24.87 6.99 -0.07
CA VAL A 478 25.12 8.44 -0.08
C VAL A 478 24.26 9.09 -1.15
N VAL A 479 23.80 10.32 -0.87
CA VAL A 479 23.15 11.19 -1.84
C VAL A 479 24.24 12.00 -2.54
N ALA A 480 24.39 11.81 -3.85
CA ALA A 480 25.42 12.50 -4.62
C ALA A 480 24.98 13.93 -4.95
N ALA A 481 25.86 14.91 -4.70
CA ALA A 481 25.62 16.32 -5.03
C ALA A 481 25.58 16.62 -6.53
N GLN A 482 26.14 15.72 -7.36
CA GLN A 482 26.08 15.81 -8.82
C GLN A 482 25.60 14.48 -9.40
N PRO A 483 24.68 14.50 -10.38
CA PRO A 483 24.27 13.30 -11.07
C PRO A 483 25.50 12.67 -11.73
N ALA A 484 25.75 11.39 -11.44
CA ALA A 484 26.69 10.62 -12.23
C ALA A 484 26.14 10.49 -13.67
N THR A 485 26.92 9.89 -14.58
CA THR A 485 26.36 9.42 -15.85
C THR A 485 25.07 8.63 -15.56
N PRO A 486 23.91 9.09 -16.08
CA PRO A 486 22.62 8.50 -15.75
C PRO A 486 22.66 7.01 -16.04
N LYS A 487 22.27 6.19 -15.06
CA LYS A 487 22.19 4.75 -15.29
C LYS A 487 20.83 4.45 -15.88
N PRO A 488 20.75 3.98 -17.15
CA PRO A 488 19.47 3.67 -17.73
C PRO A 488 18.79 2.59 -16.88
N THR A 489 17.52 2.81 -16.57
CA THR A 489 16.69 1.87 -15.84
C THR A 489 15.64 1.37 -16.81
N PHE A 490 15.58 0.05 -16.99
CA PHE A 490 14.64 -0.61 -17.87
C PHE A 490 13.65 -1.40 -17.05
N TYR A 491 12.42 -1.48 -17.52
CA TYR A 491 11.38 -2.32 -16.95
C TYR A 491 10.61 -3.03 -18.07
N GLU A 492 10.02 -4.17 -17.72
CA GLU A 492 9.28 -5.02 -18.64
C GLU A 492 7.79 -4.66 -18.60
N LEU A 493 7.20 -4.51 -19.78
CA LEU A 493 5.76 -4.33 -19.98
C LEU A 493 5.06 -5.69 -20.00
N LEU A 494 3.72 -5.69 -19.86
CA LEU A 494 2.91 -6.91 -19.90
C LEU A 494 3.08 -7.73 -21.19
N ASP A 495 3.50 -7.11 -22.29
CA ASP A 495 3.76 -7.76 -23.57
C ASP A 495 5.20 -8.30 -23.73
N GLY A 496 6.02 -8.21 -22.69
CA GLY A 496 7.42 -8.64 -22.65
C GLY A 496 8.41 -7.66 -23.28
N ARG A 497 7.96 -6.51 -23.81
CA ARG A 497 8.88 -5.47 -24.29
C ARG A 497 9.53 -4.75 -23.11
N GLN A 498 10.78 -4.34 -23.29
CA GLN A 498 11.47 -3.49 -22.33
C GLN A 498 11.29 -2.03 -22.70
N ARG A 499 10.96 -1.21 -21.70
CA ARG A 499 10.90 0.25 -21.83
C ARG A 499 11.94 0.87 -20.89
N MET A 500 12.59 1.93 -21.38
CA MET A 500 13.48 2.74 -20.56
C MET A 500 12.64 3.73 -19.73
N ALA A 501 12.89 3.78 -18.43
CA ALA A 501 12.29 4.75 -17.54
C ALA A 501 13.01 6.10 -17.64
N VAL A 502 12.23 7.18 -17.73
CA VAL A 502 12.75 8.56 -17.70
C VAL A 502 12.79 9.02 -16.25
N PRO A 503 13.93 9.47 -15.70
CA PRO A 503 14.01 9.94 -14.32
C PRO A 503 13.08 11.13 -14.06
N LYS A 504 12.02 10.94 -13.27
CA LYS A 504 11.08 12.01 -12.85
C LYS A 504 10.24 11.58 -11.65
N VAL A 505 9.68 12.57 -10.95
CA VAL A 505 8.49 12.44 -10.12
C VAL A 505 7.30 12.95 -10.93
N SER A 506 6.31 12.11 -11.16
CA SER A 506 5.19 12.48 -12.02
C SER A 506 4.22 13.43 -11.33
N LYS A 507 3.50 14.20 -12.15
CA LYS A 507 2.45 15.12 -11.69
C LYS A 507 1.37 14.44 -10.84
N TYR A 508 1.08 13.16 -11.10
CA TYR A 508 0.12 12.36 -10.33
C TYR A 508 0.62 12.08 -8.91
N LEU A 509 1.91 11.73 -8.77
CA LEU A 509 2.55 11.49 -7.48
C LEU A 509 2.68 12.77 -6.65
N LEU A 510 2.89 13.91 -7.32
CA LEU A 510 3.01 15.22 -6.67
C LEU A 510 1.66 15.88 -6.35
N GLN A 511 0.56 15.37 -6.90
CA GLN A 511 -0.74 16.06 -6.91
C GLN A 511 -0.62 17.51 -7.44
N SER A 512 0.27 17.71 -8.42
CA SER A 512 0.61 19.00 -8.99
C SER A 512 0.32 19.01 -10.49
N THR A 513 0.32 20.18 -11.10
CA THR A 513 0.30 20.34 -12.57
C THR A 513 1.68 20.05 -13.19
N GLU A 514 2.74 20.16 -12.40
CA GLU A 514 4.12 20.02 -12.84
C GLU A 514 4.70 18.63 -12.52
N GLN A 515 5.64 18.19 -13.35
CA GLN A 515 6.49 17.03 -13.08
C GLN A 515 7.89 17.51 -12.68
N MET A 516 8.60 16.73 -11.86
CA MET A 516 9.94 17.10 -11.38
C MET A 516 10.98 16.12 -11.92
N GLU A 517 11.93 16.60 -12.69
CA GLU A 517 13.03 15.77 -13.24
C GLU A 517 14.29 15.82 -12.38
N ASP A 518 14.39 16.81 -11.48
CA ASP A 518 15.52 16.99 -10.58
C ASP A 518 15.14 16.59 -9.14
N PHE A 519 15.95 15.70 -8.56
CA PHE A 519 15.71 15.16 -7.22
C PHE A 519 15.79 16.26 -6.15
N GLN A 520 16.74 17.18 -6.26
CA GLN A 520 16.95 18.24 -5.27
C GLN A 520 15.86 19.31 -5.35
N SER A 521 15.34 19.57 -6.53
CA SER A 521 14.19 20.47 -6.73
C SER A 521 12.92 19.86 -6.15
N TRP A 522 12.70 18.55 -6.37
CA TRP A 522 11.60 17.82 -5.75
C TRP A 522 11.68 17.82 -4.22
N THR A 523 12.84 17.52 -3.62
CA THR A 523 12.94 17.49 -2.15
C THR A 523 12.65 18.84 -1.50
N LYS A 524 13.04 19.94 -2.16
CA LYS A 524 12.74 21.30 -1.69
C LYS A 524 11.25 21.61 -1.67
N THR A 525 10.45 20.99 -2.53
CA THR A 525 8.99 21.21 -2.51
C THR A 525 8.29 20.47 -1.39
N LEU A 526 8.98 19.58 -0.66
CA LEU A 526 8.36 18.80 0.42
C LEU A 526 8.20 19.61 1.71
N VAL A 527 9.11 20.55 1.99
CA VAL A 527 9.07 21.35 3.23
C VAL A 527 7.79 22.18 3.27
N GLY A 528 7.01 22.06 4.34
CA GLY A 528 5.72 22.73 4.45
C GLY A 528 4.61 22.24 3.51
N SER A 529 4.82 21.16 2.74
CA SER A 529 3.82 20.70 1.76
C SER A 529 2.68 19.88 2.37
N ASP A 530 1.52 19.93 1.71
CA ASP A 530 0.35 19.12 2.06
C ASP A 530 0.65 17.62 1.91
N VAL A 531 1.33 17.25 0.82
CA VAL A 531 1.63 15.84 0.52
C VAL A 531 2.55 15.21 1.58
N LEU A 532 3.50 15.99 2.12
CA LEU A 532 4.34 15.52 3.23
C LEU A 532 3.54 15.43 4.55
N ALA A 533 2.70 16.42 4.84
CA ALA A 533 1.85 16.40 6.04
C ALA A 533 0.92 15.17 6.04
N ASP A 534 0.28 14.89 4.91
CA ASP A 534 -0.56 13.71 4.67
C ASP A 534 0.20 12.41 4.96
N SER A 535 1.42 12.30 4.44
CA SER A 535 2.28 11.13 4.62
C SER A 535 2.71 10.93 6.07
N LEU A 536 3.06 12.02 6.75
CA LEU A 536 3.44 11.99 8.16
C LEU A 536 2.26 11.57 9.04
N VAL A 537 1.06 12.12 8.82
CA VAL A 537 -0.15 11.71 9.54
C VAL A 537 -0.41 10.23 9.38
N ASP A 538 -0.34 9.68 8.17
CA ASP A 538 -0.54 8.24 7.95
C ASP A 538 0.50 7.39 8.68
N SER A 539 1.76 7.82 8.69
CA SER A 539 2.83 7.11 9.42
C SER A 539 2.65 7.15 10.95
N LEU A 540 2.20 8.28 11.50
CA LEU A 540 1.92 8.45 12.92
C LEU A 540 0.66 7.69 13.33
N TRP A 541 -0.35 7.65 12.47
CA TRP A 541 -1.53 6.84 12.63
C TRP A 541 -1.18 5.35 12.67
N GLN A 542 -0.34 4.91 11.73
CA GLN A 542 0.17 3.54 11.69
C GLN A 542 1.02 3.19 12.93
N LEU A 543 1.74 4.15 13.50
CA LEU A 543 2.46 3.94 14.76
C LEU A 543 1.51 3.61 15.92
N VAL A 544 0.35 4.27 16.00
CA VAL A 544 -0.64 4.07 17.07
C VAL A 544 -1.49 2.81 16.82
N HIS A 545 -2.02 2.66 15.60
CA HIS A 545 -3.01 1.64 15.27
C HIS A 545 -2.42 0.38 14.62
N GLY A 546 -1.16 0.42 14.18
CA GLY A 546 -0.49 -0.68 13.48
C GLY A 546 -0.81 -0.78 11.97
N ARG A 547 -1.66 0.11 11.44
CA ARG A 547 -2.06 0.20 10.02
C ARG A 547 -2.32 1.67 9.63
N PRO A 548 -2.13 2.08 8.37
CA PRO A 548 -2.35 3.46 7.93
C PRO A 548 -3.82 3.87 8.02
N LEU A 549 -4.09 5.18 8.06
CA LEU A 549 -5.45 5.72 8.05
C LEU A 549 -6.02 5.65 6.64
N LYS A 550 -5.22 6.02 5.64
CA LYS A 550 -5.60 5.90 4.23
C LYS A 550 -5.55 4.44 3.77
N PRO A 551 -6.61 3.94 3.11
CA PRO A 551 -6.64 2.56 2.64
C PRO A 551 -5.60 2.31 1.55
N SER A 552 -4.87 1.21 1.70
CA SER A 552 -3.97 0.69 0.67
C SER A 552 -4.66 -0.46 -0.07
N PRO A 553 -4.56 -0.54 -1.41
CA PRO A 553 -5.19 -1.60 -2.19
C PRO A 553 -4.60 -3.00 -1.92
N VAL A 554 -3.47 -3.08 -1.20
CA VAL A 554 -2.83 -4.35 -0.85
C VAL A 554 -2.98 -4.68 0.64
N ASP A 555 -3.54 -3.77 1.44
CA ASP A 555 -3.80 -4.02 2.84
C ASP A 555 -5.13 -4.74 3.00
N ALA A 556 -5.08 -5.98 3.51
CA ALA A 556 -6.28 -6.75 3.79
C ALA A 556 -7.10 -6.17 4.97
N PHE A 557 -6.50 -5.26 5.74
CA PHE A 557 -7.14 -4.51 6.80
C PHE A 557 -7.39 -3.05 6.43
N ALA A 558 -7.38 -2.73 5.14
CA ALA A 558 -7.77 -1.41 4.68
C ALA A 558 -9.16 -1.03 5.22
N PRO A 559 -9.32 0.16 5.81
CA PRO A 559 -10.62 0.61 6.25
C PRO A 559 -11.57 0.80 5.05
N PRO A 560 -12.89 0.65 5.23
CA PRO A 560 -13.86 1.04 4.23
C PRO A 560 -13.66 2.49 3.80
N VAL A 561 -13.65 2.74 2.49
CA VAL A 561 -13.52 4.09 1.91
C VAL A 561 -14.74 4.92 2.27
N ASP A 562 -14.54 6.04 2.95
CA ASP A 562 -15.60 6.96 3.37
C ASP A 562 -15.10 8.41 3.43
N GLY A 563 -15.95 9.37 3.07
CA GLY A 563 -15.58 10.79 3.05
C GLY A 563 -15.27 11.38 4.43
N ASN A 564 -15.78 10.81 5.52
CA ASN A 564 -15.42 11.25 6.87
C ASN A 564 -14.02 10.78 7.28
N LEU A 565 -13.56 9.63 6.77
CA LEU A 565 -12.20 9.17 6.99
C LEU A 565 -11.20 10.08 6.26
N ASP A 566 -11.51 10.47 5.01
CA ASP A 566 -10.74 11.46 4.25
C ASP A 566 -10.78 12.85 4.90
N ARG A 567 -11.89 13.22 5.55
CA ARG A 567 -11.99 14.46 6.33
C ARG A 567 -11.12 14.40 7.58
N LEU A 568 -11.15 13.30 8.32
CA LEU A 568 -10.32 13.08 9.51
C LEU A 568 -8.84 13.18 9.17
N HIS A 569 -8.41 12.53 8.08
CA HIS A 569 -7.04 12.56 7.62
C HIS A 569 -6.59 14.01 7.30
N ARG A 570 -7.37 14.75 6.51
CA ARG A 570 -7.09 16.16 6.20
C ARG A 570 -7.07 17.05 7.44
N GLN A 571 -8.02 16.87 8.38
CA GLN A 571 -8.05 17.62 9.63
C GLN A 571 -6.74 17.47 10.42
N LEU A 572 -6.21 16.24 10.51
CA LEU A 572 -4.94 15.98 11.19
C LEU A 572 -3.73 16.54 10.42
N ALA A 573 -3.76 16.49 9.08
CA ALA A 573 -2.67 17.00 8.24
C ALA A 573 -2.60 18.53 8.27
N ASP A 574 -3.75 19.19 8.20
CA ASP A 574 -3.85 20.65 8.34
C ASP A 574 -3.44 21.11 9.75
N ASP A 575 -3.82 20.41 10.82
CA ASP A 575 -3.34 20.71 12.18
C ASP A 575 -1.82 20.51 12.30
N LEU A 576 -1.26 19.42 11.78
CA LEU A 576 0.18 19.17 11.79
C LEU A 576 0.94 20.32 11.11
N LYS A 577 0.49 20.73 9.91
CA LYS A 577 1.10 21.83 9.14
C LYS A 577 0.96 23.17 9.86
N ALA A 578 -0.23 23.50 10.36
CA ALA A 578 -0.50 24.75 11.07
C ALA A 578 0.34 24.90 12.35
N ASN A 579 0.69 23.78 12.98
CA ASN A 579 1.49 23.74 14.21
C ASN A 579 2.97 23.41 13.96
N GLY A 580 3.47 23.68 12.75
CA GLY A 580 4.89 23.59 12.44
C GLY A 580 5.46 22.17 12.52
N PHE A 581 4.65 21.17 12.17
CA PHE A 581 4.99 19.75 12.21
C PHE A 581 5.31 19.22 13.62
N ASP A 582 4.56 19.68 14.64
CA ASP A 582 4.64 19.16 16.02
C ASP A 582 4.07 17.72 16.09
N VAL A 583 4.99 16.76 16.09
CA VAL A 583 4.68 15.32 16.12
C VAL A 583 3.97 14.91 17.41
N ALA A 584 4.40 15.47 18.56
CA ALA A 584 3.81 15.13 19.85
C ALA A 584 2.35 15.60 19.93
N ARG A 585 2.04 16.77 19.35
CA ARG A 585 0.67 17.26 19.21
C ARG A 585 -0.18 16.33 18.35
N THR A 586 0.27 15.99 17.15
CA THR A 586 -0.51 15.12 16.26
C THR A 586 -0.70 13.72 16.86
N LEU A 587 0.33 13.14 17.51
CA LEU A 587 0.17 11.87 18.22
C LEU A 587 -0.83 11.97 19.38
N ALA A 588 -0.82 13.06 20.14
CA ALA A 588 -1.81 13.27 21.21
C ALA A 588 -3.24 13.33 20.66
N LEU A 589 -3.47 13.97 19.52
CA LEU A 589 -4.78 14.01 18.86
C LEU A 589 -5.22 12.61 18.38
N ILE A 590 -4.33 11.84 17.77
CA ILE A 590 -4.62 10.47 17.31
C ILE A 590 -4.96 9.58 18.51
N ILE A 591 -4.17 9.64 19.58
CA ILE A 591 -4.38 8.84 20.79
C ILE A 591 -5.65 9.25 21.53
N ALA A 592 -5.97 10.55 21.57
CA ALA A 592 -7.20 11.04 22.18
C ALA A 592 -8.47 10.69 21.37
N SER A 593 -8.31 10.24 20.12
CA SER A 593 -9.44 9.86 19.29
C SER A 593 -10.18 8.63 19.85
N PRO A 594 -11.52 8.53 19.67
CA PRO A 594 -12.28 7.37 20.12
C PRO A 594 -11.77 6.04 19.56
N MET A 595 -11.17 6.04 18.36
CA MET A 595 -10.61 4.85 17.70
C MET A 595 -9.48 4.20 18.51
N ALA A 596 -8.65 4.99 19.19
CA ALA A 596 -7.53 4.48 19.98
C ALA A 596 -7.98 3.82 21.30
N HIS A 597 -9.20 4.09 21.74
CA HIS A 597 -9.75 3.65 23.02
C HIS A 597 -10.62 2.39 22.93
N ARG A 598 -10.85 1.85 21.74
CA ARG A 598 -11.70 0.66 21.56
C ARG A 598 -11.14 -0.58 22.25
N SER A 599 -12.01 -1.45 22.76
CA SER A 599 -11.64 -2.77 23.26
C SER A 599 -11.46 -3.78 22.14
N VAL A 600 -10.74 -4.86 22.43
CA VAL A 600 -10.65 -6.02 21.54
C VAL A 600 -11.97 -6.79 21.62
N PRO A 601 -12.59 -7.20 20.49
CA PRO A 601 -13.79 -8.04 20.53
C PRO A 601 -13.52 -9.36 21.24
N ASP A 602 -14.45 -9.82 22.07
CA ASP A 602 -14.28 -11.04 22.89
C ASP A 602 -13.92 -12.27 22.03
N VAL A 603 -14.49 -12.37 20.82
CA VAL A 603 -14.21 -13.46 19.86
C VAL A 603 -12.77 -13.47 19.35
N LEU A 604 -12.03 -12.36 19.45
CA LEU A 604 -10.62 -12.27 19.10
C LEU A 604 -9.70 -12.42 20.31
N GLN A 605 -10.24 -12.64 21.51
CA GLN A 605 -9.48 -12.77 22.74
C GLN A 605 -9.32 -14.24 23.16
N GLY A 606 -8.11 -14.60 23.60
CA GLY A 606 -7.82 -15.84 24.31
C GLY A 606 -8.47 -17.09 23.71
N ASP A 607 -9.02 -17.93 24.57
CA ASP A 607 -9.64 -19.22 24.21
C ASP A 607 -10.92 -19.07 23.38
N ALA A 608 -11.62 -17.92 23.46
CA ALA A 608 -12.81 -17.67 22.66
C ALA A 608 -12.50 -17.68 21.15
N MET A 609 -11.29 -17.30 20.76
CA MET A 609 -10.82 -17.39 19.37
C MET A 609 -10.73 -18.83 18.84
N LEU A 610 -10.63 -19.83 19.73
CA LEU A 610 -10.61 -21.25 19.34
C LEU A 610 -12.01 -21.84 19.22
N THR A 611 -13.00 -21.22 19.86
CA THR A 611 -14.39 -21.72 19.89
C THR A 611 -15.34 -20.89 19.03
N SER A 612 -14.96 -19.67 18.63
CA SER A 612 -15.74 -18.80 17.76
C SER A 612 -15.86 -19.37 16.35
N SER A 613 -17.03 -19.17 15.73
CA SER A 613 -17.24 -19.49 14.32
C SER A 613 -16.43 -18.57 13.39
N GLU A 614 -16.25 -19.00 12.14
CA GLU A 614 -15.56 -18.17 11.13
C GLU A 614 -16.33 -16.87 10.83
N GLN A 615 -17.67 -16.93 10.87
CA GLN A 615 -18.54 -15.78 10.64
C GLN A 615 -18.42 -14.75 11.76
N GLU A 616 -18.49 -15.16 13.03
CA GLU A 616 -18.29 -14.24 14.18
C GLU A 616 -16.91 -13.58 14.15
N ARG A 617 -15.88 -14.35 13.78
CA ARG A 617 -14.53 -13.82 13.62
C ARG A 617 -14.45 -12.81 12.48
N LYS A 618 -15.12 -13.08 11.35
CA LYS A 618 -15.18 -12.17 10.21
C LYS A 618 -15.83 -10.84 10.60
N GLU A 619 -16.99 -10.87 11.25
CA GLU A 619 -17.70 -9.68 11.74
C GLU A 619 -16.83 -8.87 12.71
N ALA A 620 -16.12 -9.53 13.62
CA ALA A 620 -15.18 -8.86 14.51
C ALA A 620 -13.99 -8.23 13.77
N LEU A 621 -13.48 -8.89 12.72
CA LEU A 621 -12.43 -8.32 11.88
C LEU A 621 -12.92 -7.15 11.03
N GLU A 622 -14.19 -7.11 10.63
CA GLU A 622 -14.81 -5.95 9.96
C GLU A 622 -14.87 -4.73 10.91
N LEU A 623 -15.21 -4.94 12.19
CA LEU A 623 -15.10 -3.88 13.21
C LEU A 623 -13.66 -3.41 13.39
N VAL A 624 -12.70 -4.34 13.37
CA VAL A 624 -11.28 -3.99 13.40
C VAL A 624 -10.91 -3.17 12.16
N GLN A 625 -11.33 -3.54 10.95
CA GLN A 625 -11.05 -2.79 9.71
C GLN A 625 -11.55 -1.34 9.80
N ALA A 626 -12.75 -1.12 10.33
CA ALA A 626 -13.33 0.21 10.51
C ALA A 626 -12.79 1.00 11.73
N PHE A 627 -11.67 0.58 12.34
CA PHE A 627 -11.14 1.16 13.58
C PHE A 627 -12.17 1.23 14.74
N ALA A 628 -13.25 0.46 14.64
CA ALA A 628 -14.34 0.40 15.60
C ALA A 628 -14.07 -0.65 16.69
N ALA A 629 -13.01 -1.44 16.52
CA ALA A 629 -12.48 -2.38 17.49
C ALA A 629 -10.94 -2.39 17.46
N ALA A 630 -10.31 -2.73 18.58
CA ALA A 630 -8.87 -2.91 18.66
C ALA A 630 -8.46 -4.35 18.28
N VAL A 631 -7.21 -4.50 17.84
CA VAL A 631 -6.59 -5.80 17.60
C VAL A 631 -5.17 -5.81 18.18
N GLN A 632 -4.79 -6.92 18.80
CA GLN A 632 -3.46 -7.12 19.36
C GLN A 632 -2.74 -8.23 18.59
N THR A 633 -2.12 -7.86 17.46
CA THR A 633 -1.23 -8.78 16.73
C THR A 633 0.21 -8.51 17.16
N PRO A 634 0.90 -9.48 17.76
CA PRO A 634 2.28 -9.28 18.17
C PRO A 634 3.20 -9.17 16.94
N ALA A 635 4.32 -8.46 17.11
CA ALA A 635 5.37 -8.44 16.09
C ALA A 635 5.89 -9.87 15.85
N SER A 636 6.08 -10.24 14.59
CA SER A 636 6.48 -11.60 14.22
C SER A 636 7.36 -11.63 12.99
N SER A 637 8.29 -12.57 12.99
CA SER A 637 9.15 -12.88 11.85
C SER A 637 8.42 -13.72 10.80
N LEU A 638 8.91 -13.72 9.56
CA LEU A 638 8.42 -14.62 8.52
C LEU A 638 8.41 -16.08 8.97
N ASN A 639 9.44 -16.55 9.67
CA ASN A 639 9.52 -17.94 10.13
C ASN A 639 8.41 -18.28 11.12
N GLN A 640 8.10 -17.38 12.06
CA GLN A 640 6.98 -17.56 12.99
C GLN A 640 5.64 -17.60 12.26
N ARG A 641 5.47 -16.80 11.21
CA ARG A 641 4.26 -16.83 10.37
C ARG A 641 4.16 -18.12 9.57
N VAL A 642 5.24 -18.56 8.94
CA VAL A 642 5.29 -19.87 8.26
C VAL A 642 4.92 -20.97 9.26
N GLU A 643 5.46 -20.94 10.48
CA GLU A 643 5.13 -21.90 11.54
C GLU A 643 3.63 -21.89 11.90
N VAL A 644 3.03 -20.71 12.11
CA VAL A 644 1.59 -20.59 12.38
C VAL A 644 0.77 -21.12 11.20
N ALA A 645 1.13 -20.75 9.97
CA ALA A 645 0.44 -21.20 8.77
C ALA A 645 0.47 -22.73 8.67
N MET A 646 1.65 -23.35 8.82
CA MET A 646 1.78 -24.80 8.75
C MET A 646 1.01 -25.52 9.87
N ARG A 647 0.98 -24.97 11.09
CA ARG A 647 0.17 -25.51 12.20
C ARG A 647 -1.33 -25.45 11.90
N ARG A 648 -1.80 -24.37 11.28
CA ARG A 648 -3.22 -24.14 11.00
C ARG A 648 -3.77 -25.03 9.89
N VAL A 649 -2.95 -25.36 8.88
CA VAL A 649 -3.41 -26.19 7.75
C VAL A 649 -3.21 -27.70 8.03
N GLY A 650 -2.78 -28.07 9.24
CA GLY A 650 -2.67 -29.47 9.67
C GLY A 650 -1.38 -30.15 9.21
N GLY A 651 -0.42 -29.36 8.74
CA GLY A 651 0.86 -29.85 8.28
C GLY A 651 1.68 -30.50 9.40
N ARG A 652 1.93 -31.82 9.30
CA ARG A 652 2.92 -32.48 10.17
C ARG A 652 4.29 -31.83 9.98
N PHE A 653 4.91 -31.41 11.08
CA PHE A 653 6.33 -31.09 11.11
C PHE A 653 7.12 -32.34 10.70
N THR A 654 8.22 -32.15 9.97
CA THR A 654 9.12 -33.25 9.62
C THR A 654 9.55 -34.00 10.89
N PRO A 655 9.77 -35.32 10.82
CA PRO A 655 9.92 -36.20 11.99
C PRO A 655 11.12 -35.92 12.92
N ASN A 656 11.91 -34.89 12.67
CA ASN A 656 12.99 -34.46 13.55
C ASN A 656 12.56 -33.46 14.66
N ASP A 657 11.36 -32.87 14.57
CA ASP A 657 10.79 -32.02 15.64
C ASP A 657 9.75 -32.80 16.46
N GLN A 658 10.21 -33.76 17.26
CA GLN A 658 9.38 -34.54 18.19
C GLN A 658 9.01 -33.74 19.45
N GLY A 659 8.29 -32.64 19.26
CA GLY A 659 7.95 -31.69 20.33
C GLY A 659 6.46 -31.42 20.50
N ALA A 660 5.60 -32.45 20.52
CA ALA A 660 4.14 -32.37 20.67
C ALA A 660 3.44 -31.72 19.45
N VAL A 661 2.29 -32.16 18.97
CA VAL A 661 0.99 -32.10 19.64
C VAL A 661 0.02 -32.98 18.84
N LEU A 662 -0.44 -34.08 19.43
CA LEU A 662 -1.82 -34.56 19.32
C LEU A 662 -2.10 -35.34 20.61
N ALA A 663 -3.27 -35.12 21.19
CA ALA A 663 -3.74 -35.77 22.40
C ALA A 663 -3.67 -37.30 22.25
N GLN A 664 -2.62 -37.91 22.81
CA GLN A 664 -2.64 -39.34 23.09
C GLN A 664 -3.22 -39.52 24.50
N PRO A 665 -4.21 -40.43 24.69
CA PRO A 665 -4.58 -40.88 26.01
C PRO A 665 -3.31 -41.43 26.67
N ILE A 666 -2.93 -40.87 27.81
CA ILE A 666 -1.72 -41.28 28.53
C ILE A 666 -1.95 -42.68 29.09
N ASP A 667 -1.32 -43.67 28.46
CA ASP A 667 -1.06 -44.95 29.11
C ASP A 667 -0.07 -44.75 30.27
N GLY A 668 -0.61 -44.57 31.47
CA GLY A 668 -0.20 -45.30 32.67
C GLY A 668 1.26 -45.27 33.15
N ARG A 669 2.10 -44.29 32.80
CA ARG A 669 3.41 -44.12 33.46
C ARG A 669 3.59 -42.72 34.07
N PRO A 670 3.82 -42.62 35.39
CA PRO A 670 4.04 -41.34 36.05
C PRO A 670 5.39 -40.77 35.61
N ARG A 671 5.36 -39.72 34.77
CA ARG A 671 6.52 -38.86 34.54
C ARG A 671 6.59 -37.86 35.69
N SER A 672 7.80 -37.67 36.23
CA SER A 672 8.12 -36.67 37.25
C SER A 672 7.56 -35.30 36.88
N PRO A 673 7.06 -34.52 37.85
CA PRO A 673 6.49 -33.20 37.59
C PRO A 673 7.55 -32.31 36.97
N LYS A 674 7.37 -31.96 35.69
CA LYS A 674 8.14 -30.90 35.04
C LYS A 674 7.81 -29.59 35.75
N SER A 675 8.84 -28.78 35.97
CA SER A 675 8.72 -27.54 36.75
C SER A 675 7.65 -26.61 36.14
N LEU A 676 6.89 -25.93 36.99
CA LEU A 676 5.88 -24.92 36.60
C LEU A 676 6.42 -23.90 35.58
N ALA A 677 7.71 -23.56 35.65
CA ALA A 677 8.36 -22.65 34.70
C ALA A 677 8.37 -23.16 33.24
N GLU A 678 8.45 -24.49 33.02
CA GLU A 678 8.34 -25.07 31.67
C GLU A 678 6.89 -25.08 31.15
N LEU A 679 5.91 -25.17 32.06
CA LEU A 679 4.49 -25.05 31.72
C LEU A 679 4.13 -23.59 31.39
N ASP A 680 4.63 -22.63 32.17
CA ASP A 680 4.40 -21.21 31.92
C ASP A 680 5.04 -20.72 30.61
N ALA A 681 6.26 -21.16 30.30
CA ALA A 681 6.91 -20.85 29.02
C ALA A 681 6.20 -21.48 27.81
N ARG A 682 5.57 -22.65 27.99
CA ARG A 682 4.74 -23.28 26.96
C ARG A 682 3.40 -22.55 26.78
N ASN A 683 2.79 -22.10 27.88
CA ASN A 683 1.56 -21.32 27.85
C ASN A 683 1.79 -19.95 27.18
N SER A 684 2.92 -19.29 27.44
CA SER A 684 3.26 -18.01 26.79
C SER A 684 3.50 -18.16 25.28
N THR A 685 4.17 -19.24 24.86
CA THR A 685 4.42 -19.50 23.43
C THR A 685 3.12 -19.84 22.69
N THR A 686 2.24 -20.61 23.32
CA THR A 686 0.92 -20.96 22.76
C THR A 686 0.05 -19.71 22.64
N SER A 687 0.03 -18.87 23.68
CA SER A 687 -0.65 -17.58 23.69
C SER A 687 -0.14 -16.65 22.57
N PHE A 688 1.18 -16.57 22.36
CA PHE A 688 1.77 -15.77 21.28
C PHE A 688 1.32 -16.25 19.89
N LEU A 689 1.40 -17.56 19.61
CA LEU A 689 1.02 -18.11 18.30
C LEU A 689 -0.49 -17.99 18.05
N GLN A 690 -1.29 -18.10 19.10
CA GLN A 690 -2.73 -17.89 19.07
C GLN A 690 -3.05 -16.43 18.72
N GLN A 691 -2.46 -15.46 19.42
CA GLN A 691 -2.59 -14.03 19.11
C GLN A 691 -2.08 -13.69 17.71
N LEU A 692 -0.98 -14.30 17.26
CA LEU A 692 -0.48 -14.10 15.91
C LEU A 692 -1.48 -14.61 14.86
N SER A 693 -2.28 -15.64 15.16
CA SER A 693 -3.23 -16.22 14.21
C SER A 693 -4.61 -15.55 14.16
N VAL A 694 -4.83 -14.47 14.91
CA VAL A 694 -6.12 -13.75 14.99
C VAL A 694 -6.64 -13.37 13.61
N ASP A 695 -5.74 -12.92 12.75
CA ASP A 695 -6.01 -12.47 11.38
C ASP A 695 -5.65 -13.51 10.30
N PHE A 696 -5.44 -14.78 10.70
CA PHE A 696 -5.07 -15.82 9.75
C PHE A 696 -6.23 -16.15 8.79
N PRO A 697 -6.01 -16.12 7.45
CA PRO A 697 -7.06 -16.33 6.47
C PRO A 697 -7.69 -17.73 6.55
N GLY A 698 -9.02 -17.77 6.56
CA GLY A 698 -9.82 -18.99 6.55
C GLY A 698 -9.84 -19.70 5.19
N ASP A 699 -10.64 -20.76 5.07
CA ASP A 699 -10.75 -21.56 3.84
C ASP A 699 -11.50 -20.81 2.73
N GLU A 700 -12.37 -19.87 3.09
CA GLU A 700 -13.16 -19.06 2.16
C GLU A 700 -12.51 -17.70 1.85
N ALA A 701 -11.23 -17.52 2.21
CA ALA A 701 -10.53 -16.27 2.00
C ALA A 701 -10.45 -15.91 0.50
N ALA A 702 -10.97 -14.72 0.16
CA ALA A 702 -10.81 -14.13 -1.17
C ALA A 702 -9.34 -13.79 -1.44
N LEU A 703 -8.99 -13.62 -2.72
CA LEU A 703 -7.64 -13.21 -3.13
C LEU A 703 -7.22 -11.90 -2.45
N PRO A 704 -5.92 -11.77 -2.09
CA PRO A 704 -5.42 -10.58 -1.42
C PRO A 704 -5.50 -9.35 -2.32
N VAL A 705 -5.37 -9.53 -3.64
CA VAL A 705 -5.56 -8.50 -4.66
C VAL A 705 -6.25 -9.12 -5.88
N SER A 706 -7.20 -8.39 -6.47
CA SER A 706 -8.10 -8.91 -7.51
C SER A 706 -7.41 -9.23 -8.83
N TRP A 707 -6.36 -8.49 -9.19
CA TRP A 707 -5.63 -8.68 -10.46
C TRP A 707 -4.83 -9.98 -10.51
N LEU A 708 -4.57 -10.66 -9.38
CA LEU A 708 -3.94 -11.98 -9.43
C LEU A 708 -4.77 -12.99 -10.24
N ARG A 709 -6.08 -12.76 -10.40
CA ARG A 709 -6.96 -13.56 -11.26
C ARG A 709 -6.54 -13.57 -12.72
N SER A 710 -5.84 -12.55 -13.21
CA SER A 710 -5.37 -12.50 -14.59
C SER A 710 -4.08 -13.29 -14.81
N ILE A 711 -3.52 -13.92 -13.78
CA ILE A 711 -2.30 -14.73 -13.85
C ILE A 711 -2.68 -16.20 -13.65
N ASP A 712 -2.60 -16.98 -14.72
CA ASP A 712 -3.04 -18.38 -14.72
C ASP A 712 -2.13 -19.32 -13.92
N ASP A 713 -0.84 -18.99 -13.79
CA ASP A 713 0.15 -19.82 -13.11
C ASP A 713 0.31 -19.46 -11.62
N PHE A 714 0.32 -20.48 -10.76
CA PHE A 714 0.34 -20.28 -9.31
C PHE A 714 1.70 -19.77 -8.83
N ASP A 715 2.78 -20.27 -9.42
CA ASP A 715 4.14 -19.88 -9.01
C ASP A 715 4.41 -18.44 -9.43
N LEU A 716 3.90 -18.01 -10.60
CA LEU A 716 3.89 -16.61 -11.02
C LEU A 716 3.06 -15.74 -10.08
N GLN A 717 1.88 -16.17 -9.62
CA GLN A 717 1.10 -15.43 -8.62
C GLN A 717 1.87 -15.25 -7.30
N VAL A 718 2.54 -16.31 -6.83
CA VAL A 718 3.39 -16.26 -5.63
C VAL A 718 4.56 -15.31 -5.84
N GLN A 719 5.20 -15.35 -7.01
CA GLN A 719 6.28 -14.42 -7.37
C GLN A 719 5.80 -12.97 -7.31
N HIS A 720 4.61 -12.70 -7.83
CA HIS A 720 3.98 -11.38 -7.79
C HIS A 720 3.67 -10.92 -6.36
N LEU A 721 3.15 -11.81 -5.50
CA LEU A 721 2.97 -11.50 -4.07
C LEU A 721 4.29 -11.19 -3.36
N VAL A 722 5.37 -11.89 -3.73
CA VAL A 722 6.71 -11.60 -3.22
C VAL A 722 7.19 -10.22 -3.69
N TYR A 723 6.97 -9.84 -4.95
CA TYR A 723 7.26 -8.48 -5.43
C TYR A 723 6.44 -7.42 -4.72
N LEU A 724 5.15 -7.70 -4.48
CA LEU A 724 4.22 -6.83 -3.74
C LEU A 724 4.68 -6.59 -2.30
N SER A 725 5.27 -7.60 -1.66
CA SER A 725 5.89 -7.45 -0.32
C SER A 725 7.17 -6.62 -0.31
N GLY A 726 7.63 -6.16 -1.48
CA GLY A 726 8.87 -5.40 -1.68
C GLY A 726 10.13 -6.26 -1.81
N ARG A 727 9.99 -7.59 -1.86
CA ARG A 727 11.11 -8.52 -2.09
C ARG A 727 11.40 -8.62 -3.60
N ASN A 728 12.58 -9.11 -3.96
CA ASN A 728 13.02 -9.20 -5.36
C ASN A 728 13.11 -10.65 -5.87
N ARG A 729 12.91 -11.63 -4.98
CA ARG A 729 13.02 -13.06 -5.32
C ARG A 729 12.21 -13.91 -4.35
N VAL A 730 11.61 -14.97 -4.87
CA VAL A 730 10.98 -16.03 -4.06
C VAL A 730 12.11 -16.85 -3.43
N THR A 731 12.08 -17.01 -2.10
CA THR A 731 13.08 -17.84 -1.40
C THR A 731 12.62 -19.30 -1.33
N PRO A 732 13.53 -20.27 -1.15
CA PRO A 732 13.15 -21.67 -1.03
C PRO A 732 12.13 -21.93 0.09
N GLU A 733 12.21 -21.18 1.18
CA GLU A 733 11.27 -21.28 2.31
C GLU A 733 9.86 -20.83 1.90
N ILE A 734 9.75 -19.76 1.10
CA ILE A 734 8.46 -19.28 0.56
C ILE A 734 7.92 -20.29 -0.44
N THR A 735 8.75 -20.81 -1.34
CA THR A 735 8.33 -21.85 -2.31
C THR A 735 7.82 -23.10 -1.59
N ALA A 736 8.53 -23.57 -0.57
CA ALA A 736 8.11 -24.72 0.23
C ALA A 736 6.77 -24.46 0.94
N ALA A 737 6.62 -23.28 1.56
CA ALA A 737 5.37 -22.88 2.20
C ALA A 737 4.23 -22.77 1.18
N ALA A 738 4.48 -22.19 0.01
CA ALA A 738 3.48 -22.00 -1.04
C ALA A 738 2.98 -23.32 -1.62
N ASN A 739 3.88 -24.26 -1.92
CA ASN A 739 3.53 -25.59 -2.42
C ASN A 739 2.68 -26.35 -1.41
N ARG A 740 3.06 -26.28 -0.13
CA ARG A 740 2.31 -26.93 0.94
C ARG A 740 0.92 -26.33 1.13
N LEU A 741 0.83 -25.00 1.15
CA LEU A 741 -0.47 -24.32 1.24
C LEU A 741 -1.35 -24.62 0.03
N LYS A 742 -0.77 -24.76 -1.17
CA LYS A 742 -1.50 -25.17 -2.38
C LYS A 742 -2.07 -26.59 -2.27
N GLU A 743 -1.31 -27.52 -1.69
CA GLU A 743 -1.74 -28.92 -1.50
C GLU A 743 -2.79 -29.07 -0.40
N GLU A 744 -2.64 -28.33 0.71
CA GLU A 744 -3.46 -28.52 1.90
C GLU A 744 -4.69 -27.57 1.95
N SER A 745 -4.71 -26.47 1.18
CA SER A 745 -5.87 -25.55 1.15
C SER A 745 -6.96 -26.05 0.21
N ARG A 746 -8.22 -25.76 0.55
CA ARG A 746 -9.40 -26.14 -0.27
C ARG A 746 -9.49 -25.37 -1.59
N SER A 747 -8.96 -24.15 -1.61
CA SER A 747 -8.99 -23.26 -2.77
C SER A 747 -7.63 -22.64 -3.02
N ARG A 748 -7.37 -22.30 -4.29
CA ARG A 748 -6.16 -21.60 -4.72
C ARG A 748 -6.09 -20.21 -4.10
N GLU A 749 -7.23 -19.55 -4.00
CA GLU A 749 -7.42 -18.22 -3.43
C GLU A 749 -7.04 -18.20 -1.95
N SER A 750 -7.51 -19.17 -1.16
CA SER A 750 -7.14 -19.30 0.25
C SER A 750 -5.65 -19.53 0.42
N ALA A 751 -5.04 -20.39 -0.41
CA ALA A 751 -3.58 -20.61 -0.40
C ALA A 751 -2.82 -19.29 -0.64
N LEU A 752 -3.20 -18.51 -1.65
CA LEU A 752 -2.57 -17.22 -1.97
C LEU A 752 -2.77 -16.19 -0.86
N SER A 753 -3.94 -16.13 -0.24
CA SER A 753 -4.21 -15.22 0.88
C SER A 753 -3.40 -15.58 2.12
N ARG A 754 -3.22 -16.87 2.40
CA ARG A 754 -2.32 -17.36 3.46
C ARG A 754 -0.87 -17.03 3.17
N ILE A 755 -0.43 -17.16 1.92
CA ILE A 755 0.92 -16.73 1.49
C ILE A 755 1.08 -15.22 1.67
N TRP A 756 0.10 -14.41 1.27
CA TRP A 756 0.14 -12.97 1.50
C TRP A 756 0.22 -12.63 3.00
N TRP A 757 -0.55 -13.32 3.85
CA TRP A 757 -0.48 -13.16 5.29
C TRP A 757 0.92 -13.45 5.89
N ILE A 758 1.63 -14.43 5.31
CA ILE A 758 3.04 -14.72 5.67
C ILE A 758 3.96 -13.54 5.27
N LEU A 759 3.71 -12.92 4.13
CA LEU A 759 4.60 -11.91 3.52
C LEU A 759 4.37 -10.47 4.03
N ARG A 760 3.15 -10.11 4.48
CA ARG A 760 2.69 -8.72 4.61
C ARG A 760 3.24 -7.87 5.78
N ASN A 761 4.12 -8.38 6.62
CA ASN A 761 4.41 -7.78 7.94
C ASN A 761 5.90 -7.82 8.33
N GLU A 762 6.78 -7.50 7.38
CA GLU A 762 8.18 -7.19 7.66
C GLU A 762 8.53 -5.75 7.33
#